data_AF-A0A2A5ANA9-F1
#
_entry.id   AF-A0A2A5ANA9-F1
#
_cell.length_a   1.000
_cell.length_b   1.000
_cell.length_c   1.000
_cell.angle_alpha   90.00
_cell.angle_beta   90.00
_cell.angle_gamma   90.00
#
_symmetry.space_group_name_H-M   'P 1'
#
loop_
_entity.id
_entity.type
_entity.pdbx_description
1 polymer ?
#
loop_
_entity_poly.entity_id
_entity_poly.type
_entity_poly.pdbx_seq_one_letter_code
_entity_poly.pdbx_strand_id
1 'polypeptide(L)'
;MDILSRSLLAILVSTALVACGGGGSSSSSDSIGSDQAAIDSNQLHPLAAEDFVAVKLSGSAVKGVISNGLVTVFSVDSDGSRDGVLGAGLTDAFGAFAIDIPQDYAGLVEAVISGRSDNTSPTLMTCDAAGGCGVFDSLSELDLNQNGDIDFGEQFPLSTRFEMTHVVQFNGGDEPFSVHVTPLTHLSSRFAVSMGGDLTEDSLNIARSQVADLFNLTLSFAELEALDITQLGDSESVDSDRLNYSLAAASFAGLASDGGDLGDILARLTADFTQNNGQLVQVSDSGNDVSLLQLIQNAIDLTNHIEGLEEGLDPLRNRLVQRMTLALQAQEGTLSDSVSSNTVNSDSLTQAKLFTGDLTGWSDFLDFSSSDAVAFRNQLDNVEESFASTQMLAALGAVGKYAAVFSVLPDVANNDAVLPFLCGFVDGFIGSVCSGLAEQFTLAELCDDNVQVLGVSGCDLIAPFVTIPVPTLEEDLSLTFNLLSRELVATGMVYDQTVDIAYTVPDIYSQDTVFADVSGTISNSEASLELQGMLRLDKQSGLSIRDIAENVGGNGLTGQLSVAANSSAGFTGDLAISLGTETSFALGFEGLSVEGETALVTLLGEVEGLRLNESSFVVEYGDKMFELLRGTDGSTVLRNQDGVEMEFYLDLEGDGQLGAIFQSAEQFGTVWREGVSVFIEFIDGERVDLTELFSGDSL
;
A
#
# COMPACT_ATOMS: atom_id res chain seq x y z
N MET A 1 32.17 -12.12 56.62
CA MET A 1 32.81 -12.55 55.36
C MET A 1 32.70 -11.39 54.42
N ASP A 2 33.82 -10.69 54.36
CA ASP A 2 34.42 -9.83 53.33
C ASP A 2 33.58 -9.35 52.13
N ILE A 3 33.72 -8.16 51.55
CA ILE A 3 34.33 -6.83 51.84
C ILE A 3 34.61 -6.21 50.44
N LEU A 4 34.22 -4.92 50.26
CA LEU A 4 34.76 -3.91 49.32
C LEU A 4 34.62 -4.14 47.79
N SER A 5 34.51 -3.13 46.90
CA SER A 5 34.30 -1.67 46.97
C SER A 5 34.35 -1.06 45.56
N ARG A 6 33.64 0.07 45.35
CA ARG A 6 34.08 1.38 44.75
C ARG A 6 34.75 1.35 43.35
N SER A 7 34.47 2.25 42.39
CA SER A 7 34.39 3.72 42.43
C SER A 7 33.90 4.30 41.09
N LEU A 8 33.31 5.51 41.17
CA LEU A 8 33.13 6.50 40.09
C LEU A 8 34.40 6.79 39.28
N LEU A 9 34.24 7.22 38.02
CA LEU A 9 34.91 8.45 37.53
C LEU A 9 34.19 9.04 36.30
N ALA A 10 33.69 10.27 36.46
CA ALA A 10 33.31 11.17 35.37
C ALA A 10 34.54 12.02 34.99
N ILE A 11 34.77 12.27 33.70
CA ILE A 11 35.81 13.18 33.21
C ILE A 11 35.19 14.19 32.26
N LEU A 12 35.18 15.45 32.74
CA LEU A 12 35.12 16.69 31.98
C LEU A 12 36.42 16.90 31.20
N VAL A 13 36.35 17.22 29.91
CA VAL A 13 37.41 17.94 29.20
C VAL A 13 36.80 19.02 28.33
N SER A 14 36.98 20.26 28.77
CA SER A 14 36.82 21.48 27.99
C SER A 14 38.18 22.17 27.93
N THR A 15 38.74 22.36 26.74
CA THR A 15 39.80 23.34 26.50
C THR A 15 39.67 23.97 25.12
N ALA A 16 39.60 25.30 25.14
CA ALA A 16 39.66 26.21 24.01
C ALA A 16 41.03 26.20 23.32
N LEU A 17 41.02 26.42 22.01
CA LEU A 17 42.14 26.95 21.25
C LEU A 17 41.65 28.16 20.44
N VAL A 18 42.08 29.34 20.87
CA VAL A 18 42.10 30.57 20.06
C VAL A 18 43.49 30.68 19.47
N ALA A 19 43.59 30.81 18.15
CA ALA A 19 44.77 31.35 17.48
C ALA A 19 44.36 32.24 16.30
N CYS A 20 44.93 33.44 16.33
CA CYS A 20 44.79 34.56 15.43
C CYS A 20 45.73 34.42 14.22
N GLY A 21 45.35 34.95 13.05
CA GLY A 21 46.34 35.48 12.11
C GLY A 21 45.96 35.48 10.63
N GLY A 22 45.85 36.69 10.06
CA GLY A 22 46.40 36.97 8.72
C GLY A 22 45.43 37.52 7.68
N GLY A 23 45.25 38.84 7.65
CA GLY A 23 44.75 39.56 6.48
C GLY A 23 45.86 39.83 5.45
N GLY A 24 45.49 39.98 4.17
CA GLY A 24 46.44 40.34 3.11
C GLY A 24 45.81 40.54 1.72
N SER A 25 45.38 41.78 1.47
CA SER A 25 45.47 42.58 0.23
C SER A 25 45.09 42.02 -1.16
N SER A 26 44.23 42.81 -1.81
CA SER A 26 43.86 42.90 -3.22
C SER A 26 45.00 42.89 -4.25
N SER A 27 44.75 42.25 -5.40
CA SER A 27 45.26 42.69 -6.71
C SER A 27 44.27 42.31 -7.81
N SER A 28 43.76 43.33 -8.52
CA SER A 28 42.94 43.20 -9.72
C SER A 28 43.78 42.74 -10.91
N SER A 29 43.29 41.77 -11.68
CA SER A 29 43.65 41.59 -13.08
C SER A 29 42.46 41.01 -13.83
N ASP A 30 41.96 41.79 -14.79
CA ASP A 30 40.94 41.40 -15.76
C ASP A 30 41.41 40.21 -16.60
N SER A 31 40.55 39.20 -16.74
CA SER A 31 40.51 38.38 -17.95
C SER A 31 39.09 37.84 -18.15
N ILE A 32 38.49 38.25 -19.27
CA ILE A 32 37.21 37.79 -19.80
C ILE A 32 37.32 36.32 -20.21
N GLY A 33 36.46 35.47 -19.66
CA GLY A 33 36.32 34.06 -20.03
C GLY A 33 34.99 33.52 -19.49
N SER A 34 34.11 33.15 -20.40
CA SER A 34 32.82 32.46 -20.19
C SER A 34 33.02 31.14 -19.45
N ASP A 35 32.25 30.88 -18.38
CA ASP A 35 31.77 29.53 -17.98
C ASP A 35 30.82 29.60 -16.77
N GLN A 36 29.95 28.59 -16.70
CA GLN A 36 28.91 28.33 -15.70
C GLN A 36 29.38 28.52 -14.25
N ALA A 37 28.58 29.27 -13.48
CA ALA A 37 28.81 29.48 -12.06
C ALA A 37 28.38 28.25 -11.24
N ALA A 38 29.34 27.67 -10.53
CA ALA A 38 29.09 26.82 -9.37
C ALA A 38 28.46 27.69 -8.26
N ILE A 39 27.35 27.22 -7.68
CA ILE A 39 26.70 27.89 -6.54
C ILE A 39 27.40 27.42 -5.26
N ASP A 40 28.05 28.37 -4.57
CA ASP A 40 28.68 28.21 -3.25
C ASP A 40 27.60 28.21 -2.14
N SER A 41 27.66 27.21 -1.26
CA SER A 41 26.65 26.84 -0.24
C SER A 41 26.40 27.88 0.86
N ASN A 42 26.99 29.08 0.77
CA ASN A 42 26.84 30.16 1.75
C ASN A 42 26.02 31.37 1.26
N GLN A 43 25.45 31.33 0.05
CA GLN A 43 24.60 32.43 -0.47
C GLN A 43 23.37 31.95 -1.26
N LEU A 44 22.41 31.33 -0.56
CA LEU A 44 21.03 31.19 -1.02
C LEU A 44 20.11 31.99 -0.09
N HIS A 45 20.40 33.28 0.08
CA HIS A 45 19.35 34.27 0.38
C HIS A 45 19.02 34.96 -0.95
N PRO A 46 17.73 35.24 -1.26
CA PRO A 46 17.42 36.15 -2.36
C PRO A 46 18.21 37.43 -2.14
N LEU A 47 18.73 38.03 -3.21
CA LEU A 47 19.42 39.32 -3.18
C LEU A 47 18.66 40.27 -2.25
N ALA A 48 19.16 40.41 -1.02
CA ALA A 48 18.50 41.14 0.02
C ALA A 48 18.36 42.58 -0.45
N ALA A 49 17.15 42.95 -0.86
CA ALA A 49 16.68 44.27 -0.55
C ALA A 49 16.81 44.38 0.97
N GLU A 50 17.70 45.25 1.43
CA GLU A 50 17.82 45.54 2.86
C GLU A 50 16.43 45.92 3.38
N ASP A 51 15.98 45.22 4.43
CA ASP A 51 14.72 45.44 5.16
C ASP A 51 13.45 44.72 4.63
N PHE A 52 13.50 43.41 4.35
CA PHE A 52 12.27 42.60 4.27
C PHE A 52 12.00 41.85 5.58
N VAL A 53 10.77 41.97 6.09
CA VAL A 53 10.34 41.22 7.28
C VAL A 53 9.95 39.82 6.80
N ALA A 54 10.58 38.81 7.38
CA ALA A 54 10.37 37.42 6.99
C ALA A 54 9.33 36.73 7.86
N VAL A 55 8.57 35.84 7.25
CA VAL A 55 7.77 34.79 7.91
C VAL A 55 8.38 33.43 7.55
N LYS A 56 8.27 32.48 8.48
CA LYS A 56 8.90 31.17 8.32
C LYS A 56 7.93 30.16 7.71
N LEU A 57 8.29 29.64 6.54
CA LEU A 57 7.67 28.48 5.92
C LEU A 57 8.47 27.25 6.31
N SER A 58 7.84 26.29 6.99
CA SER A 58 8.49 25.02 7.38
C SER A 58 7.84 23.83 6.68
N GLY A 59 8.50 22.70 6.62
CA GLY A 59 7.94 21.55 5.92
C GLY A 59 8.87 20.35 5.93
N SER A 60 8.42 19.29 5.25
CA SER A 60 9.21 18.09 5.03
C SER A 60 9.09 17.63 3.57
N ALA A 61 10.14 16.99 3.06
CA ALA A 61 10.16 16.38 1.74
C ALA A 61 10.32 14.86 1.90
N VAL A 62 9.21 14.14 1.76
CA VAL A 62 9.14 12.71 2.08
C VAL A 62 8.46 11.96 0.94
N LYS A 63 9.26 11.13 0.28
CA LYS A 63 8.85 10.05 -0.62
C LYS A 63 9.47 8.72 -0.14
N GLY A 64 10.11 8.77 1.02
CA GLY A 64 11.45 8.33 1.37
C GLY A 64 12.23 9.59 1.75
N VAL A 65 12.94 9.59 2.88
CA VAL A 65 13.49 10.83 3.45
C VAL A 65 14.49 11.47 2.48
N ILE A 66 14.20 12.68 1.99
CA ILE A 66 15.05 13.39 1.03
C ILE A 66 15.97 14.34 1.77
N SER A 67 17.26 14.01 1.87
CA SER A 67 18.27 14.86 2.48
C SER A 67 19.08 15.65 1.45
N ASN A 68 19.50 16.86 1.80
CA ASN A 68 20.20 17.80 0.90
C ASN A 68 19.43 18.11 -0.41
N GLY A 69 18.10 17.99 -0.40
CA GLY A 69 17.24 18.40 -1.50
C GLY A 69 17.20 19.92 -1.62
N LEU A 70 17.25 20.46 -2.84
CA LEU A 70 17.05 21.90 -3.04
C LEU A 70 15.58 22.24 -2.86
N VAL A 71 15.27 23.06 -1.87
CA VAL A 71 13.93 23.61 -1.69
C VAL A 71 13.92 25.01 -2.26
N THR A 72 13.06 25.26 -3.25
CA THR A 72 12.80 26.61 -3.78
C THR A 72 11.33 26.93 -3.63
N VAL A 73 11.03 28.09 -3.05
CA VAL A 73 9.67 28.57 -2.82
C VAL A 73 9.36 29.66 -3.84
N PHE A 74 8.30 29.47 -4.62
CA PHE A 74 7.88 30.40 -5.67
C PHE A 74 6.53 31.05 -5.33
N SER A 75 6.35 32.30 -5.75
CA SER A 75 5.03 32.87 -5.97
C SER A 75 4.42 32.28 -7.24
N VAL A 76 3.11 32.04 -7.22
CA VAL A 76 2.37 31.41 -8.32
C VAL A 76 1.28 32.35 -8.81
N ASP A 77 1.24 32.56 -10.13
CA ASP A 77 0.20 33.33 -10.81
C ASP A 77 -1.10 32.52 -10.95
N SER A 78 -2.19 33.18 -11.33
CA SER A 78 -3.49 32.53 -11.48
C SER A 78 -3.51 31.49 -12.61
N ASP A 79 -2.59 31.51 -13.56
CA ASP A 79 -2.47 30.45 -14.58
C ASP A 79 -1.62 29.24 -14.12
N GLY A 80 -1.17 29.24 -12.86
CA GLY A 80 -0.31 28.22 -12.29
C GLY A 80 1.17 28.36 -12.64
N SER A 81 1.56 29.42 -13.34
CA SER A 81 2.98 29.68 -13.65
C SER A 81 3.72 30.30 -12.46
N ARG A 82 5.01 29.96 -12.35
CA ARG A 82 5.92 30.53 -11.35
C ARG A 82 6.28 31.97 -11.75
N ASP A 83 5.97 32.96 -10.91
CA ASP A 83 6.26 34.38 -11.17
C ASP A 83 7.61 34.83 -10.56
N GLY A 84 7.89 34.45 -9.31
CA GLY A 84 9.10 34.87 -8.60
C GLY A 84 9.55 33.91 -7.50
N VAL A 85 10.84 33.97 -7.14
CA VAL A 85 11.38 33.20 -6.00
C VAL A 85 11.18 34.00 -4.71
N LEU A 86 10.47 33.41 -3.76
CA LEU A 86 10.24 33.97 -2.42
C LEU A 86 11.35 33.59 -1.44
N GLY A 87 11.93 32.40 -1.59
CA GLY A 87 13.01 31.91 -0.74
C GLY A 87 13.57 30.56 -1.23
N ALA A 88 14.71 30.15 -0.70
CA ALA A 88 15.32 28.86 -1.01
C ALA A 88 16.17 28.34 0.15
N GLY A 89 16.38 27.02 0.21
CA GLY A 89 17.20 26.37 1.22
C GLY A 89 17.37 24.88 0.92
N LEU A 90 17.79 24.13 1.93
CA LEU A 90 18.03 22.69 1.80
C LEU A 90 17.24 21.92 2.85
N THR A 91 16.85 20.70 2.49
CA THR A 91 16.35 19.74 3.46
C THR A 91 17.49 19.20 4.32
N ASP A 92 17.19 18.92 5.59
CA ASP A 92 18.12 18.30 6.53
C ASP A 92 18.14 16.77 6.41
N ALA A 93 18.81 16.10 7.35
CA ALA A 93 18.93 14.64 7.36
C ALA A 93 17.60 13.90 7.59
N PHE A 94 16.56 14.59 8.07
CA PHE A 94 15.21 14.06 8.29
C PHE A 94 14.24 14.55 7.20
N GLY A 95 14.75 15.18 6.13
CA GLY A 95 13.94 15.73 5.06
C GLY A 95 13.21 17.02 5.44
N ALA A 96 13.43 17.55 6.64
CA ALA A 96 12.78 18.77 7.10
C ALA A 96 13.47 20.01 6.53
N PHE A 97 12.71 21.07 6.29
CA PHE A 97 13.23 22.35 5.82
C PHE A 97 12.52 23.54 6.47
N ALA A 98 13.16 24.69 6.41
CA ALA A 98 12.71 25.94 6.98
C ALA A 98 13.22 27.10 6.13
N ILE A 99 12.32 27.77 5.40
CA ILE A 99 12.62 28.84 4.46
C ILE A 99 11.98 30.14 4.93
N ASP A 100 12.75 31.22 4.93
CA ASP A 100 12.24 32.57 5.17
C ASP A 100 11.64 33.13 3.86
N ILE A 101 10.38 33.58 3.90
CA ILE A 101 9.69 34.24 2.78
C ILE A 101 9.18 35.63 3.21
N PRO A 102 8.87 36.55 2.28
CA PRO A 102 8.36 37.88 2.63
C PRO A 102 7.00 37.83 3.35
N GLN A 103 6.92 38.45 4.54
CA GLN A 103 5.70 38.49 5.37
C GLN A 103 4.53 39.23 4.69
N ASP A 104 4.86 40.19 3.82
CA ASP A 104 3.90 41.00 3.07
C ASP A 104 3.38 40.31 1.80
N TYR A 105 3.93 39.15 1.44
CA TYR A 105 3.37 38.31 0.39
C TYR A 105 2.05 37.69 0.85
N ALA A 106 1.03 37.73 -0.01
CA ALA A 106 -0.21 37.01 0.17
C ALA A 106 -0.66 36.49 -1.20
N GLY A 107 -0.95 35.20 -1.29
CA GLY A 107 -1.19 34.52 -2.55
C GLY A 107 -0.77 33.05 -2.50
N LEU A 108 -0.80 32.41 -3.66
CA LEU A 108 -0.38 31.03 -3.80
C LEU A 108 1.14 30.89 -3.73
N VAL A 109 1.59 29.86 -3.03
CA VAL A 109 3.00 29.53 -2.84
C VAL A 109 3.23 28.11 -3.33
N GLU A 110 4.22 27.90 -4.21
CA GLU A 110 4.68 26.57 -4.62
C GLU A 110 6.03 26.27 -3.96
N ALA A 111 6.08 25.27 -3.09
CA ALA A 111 7.34 24.69 -2.63
C ALA A 111 7.77 23.61 -3.62
N VAL A 112 9.01 23.70 -4.11
CA VAL A 112 9.59 22.79 -5.11
C VAL A 112 10.83 22.14 -4.53
N ILE A 113 10.85 20.81 -4.50
CA ILE A 113 12.00 20.00 -4.11
C ILE A 113 12.65 19.48 -5.38
N SER A 114 13.94 19.78 -5.60
CA SER A 114 14.69 19.33 -6.77
C SER A 114 15.96 18.57 -6.38
N GLY A 115 16.28 17.54 -7.16
CA GLY A 115 17.53 16.79 -7.01
C GLY A 115 18.77 17.58 -7.44
N ARG A 116 19.88 17.38 -6.72
CA ARG A 116 21.18 17.99 -7.01
C ARG A 116 22.25 16.93 -7.19
N SER A 117 22.99 17.01 -8.29
CA SER A 117 24.17 16.18 -8.57
C SER A 117 25.48 16.80 -8.04
N ASP A 118 25.47 17.37 -6.84
CA ASP A 118 26.68 17.94 -6.24
C ASP A 118 27.63 16.81 -5.82
N ASN A 119 28.89 16.87 -6.25
CA ASN A 119 29.89 15.85 -5.95
C ASN A 119 30.25 15.76 -4.45
N THR A 120 29.87 16.75 -3.65
CA THR A 120 30.22 16.84 -2.22
C THR A 120 29.04 16.66 -1.29
N SER A 121 27.83 17.00 -1.73
CA SER A 121 26.59 16.86 -0.96
C SER A 121 25.43 16.67 -1.94
N PRO A 122 25.37 15.52 -2.64
CA PRO A 122 24.27 15.23 -3.55
C PRO A 122 22.97 15.16 -2.77
N THR A 123 21.85 15.37 -3.46
CA THR A 123 20.55 15.05 -2.88
C THR A 123 20.44 13.54 -2.77
N LEU A 124 20.19 13.06 -1.55
CA LEU A 124 20.02 11.64 -1.27
C LEU A 124 18.58 11.38 -0.84
N MET A 125 18.05 10.23 -1.21
CA MET A 125 16.78 9.72 -0.74
C MET A 125 17.01 8.40 -0.02
N THR A 126 16.39 8.22 1.14
CA THR A 126 16.29 6.90 1.79
C THR A 126 15.24 6.07 1.06
N CYS A 127 15.58 4.84 0.68
CA CYS A 127 14.66 3.90 0.07
C CYS A 127 13.68 3.39 1.11
N ASP A 128 12.40 3.61 0.85
CA ASP A 128 11.28 3.20 1.68
C ASP A 128 10.33 2.30 0.87
N ALA A 129 10.88 1.52 -0.04
CA ALA A 129 10.16 0.50 -0.83
C ALA A 129 10.58 -0.90 -0.37
N ALA A 130 9.61 -1.76 -0.04
CA ALA A 130 9.88 -3.10 0.47
C ALA A 130 10.70 -3.96 -0.53
N GLY A 131 10.40 -3.84 -1.82
CA GLY A 131 11.13 -4.52 -2.91
C GLY A 131 12.37 -3.77 -3.41
N GLY A 132 12.83 -2.74 -2.68
CA GLY A 132 13.97 -1.91 -3.07
C GLY A 132 13.64 -0.79 -4.07
N CYS A 133 14.62 0.08 -4.29
CA CYS A 133 14.49 1.30 -5.12
C CYS A 133 15.35 1.29 -6.38
N GLY A 134 15.72 0.09 -6.84
CA GLY A 134 16.48 -0.14 -8.08
C GLY A 134 17.86 -0.70 -7.77
N VAL A 135 18.83 -0.35 -8.62
CA VAL A 135 20.22 -0.82 -8.54
C VAL A 135 21.18 0.35 -8.45
N PHE A 136 22.30 0.16 -7.75
CA PHE A 136 23.39 1.12 -7.78
C PHE A 136 24.15 1.04 -9.11
N ASP A 137 24.44 2.20 -9.71
CA ASP A 137 25.31 2.29 -10.90
C ASP A 137 26.72 1.71 -10.67
N SER A 138 27.15 1.68 -9.41
CA SER A 138 28.38 1.06 -8.94
C SER A 138 28.33 0.81 -7.45
N LEU A 139 28.94 -0.29 -6.98
CA LEU A 139 29.14 -0.57 -5.55
C LEU A 139 29.73 0.68 -4.85
N SER A 140 29.05 1.16 -3.83
CA SER A 140 29.38 2.41 -3.15
C SER A 140 29.25 2.26 -1.62
N GLU A 141 29.63 3.27 -0.85
CA GLU A 141 29.42 3.26 0.60
C GLU A 141 27.93 3.39 0.99
N LEU A 142 27.07 3.73 0.03
CA LEU A 142 25.62 3.79 0.21
C LEU A 142 24.96 2.41 0.07
N ASP A 143 25.62 1.49 -0.62
CA ASP A 143 25.27 0.06 -0.72
C ASP A 143 25.86 -0.64 0.52
N LEU A 144 25.06 -0.76 1.58
CA LEU A 144 25.51 -1.15 2.90
C LEU A 144 25.94 -2.62 2.94
N ASN A 145 25.33 -3.45 2.09
CA ASN A 145 25.58 -4.89 2.04
C ASN A 145 26.42 -5.34 0.82
N GLN A 146 26.72 -4.44 -0.11
CA GLN A 146 27.52 -4.64 -1.33
C GLN A 146 26.91 -5.64 -2.32
N ASN A 147 25.58 -5.73 -2.41
CA ASN A 147 24.87 -6.57 -3.37
C ASN A 147 24.64 -5.88 -4.73
N GLY A 148 24.77 -4.55 -4.80
CA GLY A 148 24.50 -3.74 -6.00
C GLY A 148 23.04 -3.34 -6.18
N ASP A 149 22.14 -3.75 -5.29
CA ASP A 149 20.74 -3.38 -5.24
C ASP A 149 20.56 -2.23 -4.23
N ILE A 150 19.49 -1.43 -4.38
CA ILE A 150 19.16 -0.37 -3.42
C ILE A 150 18.07 -0.92 -2.50
N ASP A 151 18.46 -1.37 -1.32
CA ASP A 151 17.57 -2.04 -0.39
C ASP A 151 16.78 -1.06 0.49
N PHE A 152 15.72 -1.57 1.13
CA PHE A 152 14.94 -0.82 2.11
C PHE A 152 15.85 -0.24 3.22
N GLY A 153 15.71 1.05 3.51
CA GLY A 153 16.51 1.80 4.47
C GLY A 153 17.85 2.33 3.93
N GLU A 154 18.30 1.89 2.74
CA GLU A 154 19.52 2.41 2.13
C GLU A 154 19.30 3.77 1.48
N GLN A 155 20.37 4.55 1.31
CA GLN A 155 20.29 5.85 0.66
C GLN A 155 20.77 5.77 -0.79
N PHE A 156 20.15 6.52 -1.69
CA PHE A 156 20.59 6.60 -3.08
C PHE A 156 20.49 8.04 -3.62
N PRO A 157 21.37 8.43 -4.57
CA PRO A 157 21.36 9.78 -5.11
C PRO A 157 20.16 10.00 -6.03
N LEU A 158 19.49 11.14 -5.87
CA LEU A 158 18.46 11.59 -6.80
C LEU A 158 19.05 12.36 -7.97
N SER A 159 18.53 12.11 -9.17
CA SER A 159 18.96 12.82 -10.37
C SER A 159 18.48 14.28 -10.37
N THR A 160 19.09 15.12 -11.20
CA THR A 160 18.66 16.52 -11.38
C THR A 160 17.32 16.67 -12.09
N ARG A 161 16.73 15.56 -12.56
CA ARG A 161 15.38 15.53 -13.16
C ARG A 161 14.30 15.30 -12.13
N PHE A 162 14.68 14.87 -10.92
CA PHE A 162 13.75 14.72 -9.82
C PHE A 162 13.16 16.08 -9.43
N GLU A 163 11.84 16.18 -9.45
CA GLU A 163 11.09 17.32 -8.94
C GLU A 163 9.82 16.82 -8.23
N MET A 164 9.53 17.35 -7.04
CA MET A 164 8.23 17.23 -6.39
C MET A 164 7.78 18.61 -5.89
N THR A 165 6.46 18.82 -5.81
CA THR A 165 5.91 20.15 -5.55
C THR A 165 4.71 20.11 -4.63
N HIS A 166 4.47 21.18 -3.89
CA HIS A 166 3.20 21.40 -3.20
C HIS A 166 2.80 22.87 -3.29
N VAL A 167 1.59 23.13 -3.77
CA VAL A 167 0.98 24.47 -3.82
C VAL A 167 0.01 24.66 -2.66
N VAL A 168 0.17 25.77 -1.93
CA VAL A 168 -0.73 26.17 -0.84
C VAL A 168 -1.09 27.65 -0.92
N GLN A 169 -2.19 28.04 -0.29
CA GLN A 169 -2.56 29.45 -0.12
C GLN A 169 -1.87 30.02 1.13
N PHE A 170 -1.14 31.13 0.97
CA PHE A 170 -0.63 31.91 2.10
C PHE A 170 -1.41 33.23 2.23
N ASN A 171 -1.95 33.49 3.41
CA ASN A 171 -2.84 34.63 3.66
C ASN A 171 -2.10 35.91 4.09
N GLY A 172 -0.76 35.89 4.06
CA GLY A 172 0.07 36.98 4.60
C GLY A 172 0.12 36.99 6.13
N GLY A 173 1.00 37.82 6.69
CA GLY A 173 1.14 37.98 8.14
C GLY A 173 2.36 37.27 8.72
N ASP A 174 2.55 37.40 10.03
CA ASP A 174 3.74 36.94 10.78
C ASP A 174 3.64 35.51 11.30
N GLU A 175 2.50 34.84 11.12
CA GLU A 175 2.31 33.47 11.59
C GLU A 175 3.05 32.47 10.69
N PRO A 176 3.96 31.66 11.24
CA PRO A 176 4.58 30.57 10.51
C PRO A 176 3.55 29.57 9.98
N PHE A 177 3.83 28.95 8.85
CA PHE A 177 2.97 27.92 8.26
C PHE A 177 3.79 26.76 7.69
N SER A 178 3.10 25.65 7.43
CA SER A 178 3.73 24.40 6.99
C SER A 178 3.36 24.02 5.56
N VAL A 179 4.30 23.43 4.83
CA VAL A 179 4.11 22.86 3.49
C VAL A 179 4.87 21.54 3.38
N HIS A 180 4.16 20.41 3.37
CA HIS A 180 4.78 19.09 3.24
C HIS A 180 4.74 18.61 1.79
N VAL A 181 5.89 18.22 1.24
CA VAL A 181 6.04 17.83 -0.17
C VAL A 181 6.24 16.32 -0.28
N THR A 182 5.28 15.66 -0.93
CA THR A 182 5.24 14.21 -1.15
C THR A 182 4.77 13.93 -2.59
N PRO A 183 4.83 12.69 -3.09
CA PRO A 183 4.27 12.36 -4.41
C PRO A 183 2.78 12.70 -4.53
N LEU A 184 2.02 12.55 -3.44
CA LEU A 184 0.58 12.82 -3.41
C LEU A 184 0.27 14.33 -3.43
N THR A 185 1.03 15.14 -2.69
CA THR A 185 0.88 16.61 -2.78
C THR A 185 1.39 17.16 -4.12
N HIS A 186 2.32 16.45 -4.78
CA HIS A 186 2.72 16.73 -6.15
C HIS A 186 1.61 16.45 -7.16
N LEU A 187 0.99 15.26 -7.11
CA LEU A 187 -0.13 14.92 -7.99
C LEU A 187 -1.29 15.92 -7.85
N SER A 188 -1.69 16.25 -6.63
CA SER A 188 -2.78 17.22 -6.39
C SER A 188 -2.43 18.61 -6.93
N SER A 189 -1.22 19.11 -6.67
CA SER A 189 -0.77 20.42 -7.18
C SER A 189 -0.75 20.47 -8.71
N ARG A 190 -0.23 19.41 -9.35
CA ARG A 190 -0.13 19.34 -10.82
C ARG A 190 -1.49 19.15 -11.47
N PHE A 191 -2.38 18.38 -10.84
CA PHE A 191 -3.75 18.24 -11.30
C PHE A 191 -4.54 19.54 -11.19
N ALA A 192 -4.41 20.28 -10.08
CA ALA A 192 -5.04 21.60 -9.92
C ALA A 192 -4.66 22.56 -11.05
N VAL A 193 -3.37 22.63 -11.39
CA VAL A 193 -2.88 23.43 -12.52
C VAL A 193 -3.45 22.95 -13.86
N SER A 194 -3.65 21.64 -14.03
CA SER A 194 -4.13 21.05 -15.29
C SER A 194 -5.62 21.24 -15.57
N MET A 195 -6.45 21.49 -14.55
CA MET A 195 -7.91 21.63 -14.69
C MET A 195 -8.33 22.82 -15.58
N GLY A 196 -7.41 23.77 -15.79
CA GLY A 196 -7.67 25.00 -16.54
C GLY A 196 -8.49 26.01 -15.74
N GLY A 197 -8.51 27.27 -16.21
CA GLY A 197 -9.05 28.38 -15.42
C GLY A 197 -8.00 28.96 -14.45
N ASP A 198 -8.47 29.76 -13.49
CA ASP A 198 -7.59 30.35 -12.49
C ASP A 198 -7.31 29.34 -11.36
N LEU A 199 -6.03 29.11 -11.07
CA LEU A 199 -5.56 28.40 -9.89
C LEU A 199 -5.97 29.18 -8.65
N THR A 200 -6.77 28.52 -7.82
CA THR A 200 -7.40 29.04 -6.60
C THR A 200 -7.37 27.98 -5.51
N GLU A 201 -7.63 28.37 -4.26
CA GLU A 201 -7.81 27.44 -3.15
C GLU A 201 -8.90 26.39 -3.45
N ASP A 202 -10.01 26.80 -4.09
CA ASP A 202 -11.07 25.89 -4.53
C ASP A 202 -10.54 24.81 -5.51
N SER A 203 -9.77 25.21 -6.52
CA SER A 203 -9.19 24.24 -7.46
C SER A 203 -8.16 23.30 -6.79
N LEU A 204 -7.41 23.79 -5.80
CA LEU A 204 -6.48 22.97 -5.03
C LEU A 204 -7.24 21.94 -4.18
N ASN A 205 -8.35 22.36 -3.57
CA ASN A 205 -9.21 21.51 -2.76
C ASN A 205 -9.90 20.42 -3.60
N ILE A 206 -10.39 20.75 -4.79
CA ILE A 206 -10.91 19.75 -5.75
C ILE A 206 -9.81 18.73 -6.10
N ALA A 207 -8.60 19.21 -6.45
CA ALA A 207 -7.52 18.30 -6.80
C ALA A 207 -7.03 17.43 -5.64
N ARG A 208 -7.02 17.96 -4.42
CA ARG A 208 -6.73 17.18 -3.20
C ARG A 208 -7.78 16.10 -3.00
N SER A 209 -9.06 16.42 -3.09
CA SER A 209 -10.11 15.38 -2.98
C SER A 209 -9.96 14.30 -4.03
N GLN A 210 -9.70 14.66 -5.29
CA GLN A 210 -9.46 13.67 -6.34
C GLN A 210 -8.33 12.69 -5.98
N VAL A 211 -7.23 13.18 -5.43
CA VAL A 211 -6.11 12.35 -4.98
C VAL A 211 -6.49 11.57 -3.71
N ALA A 212 -7.20 12.18 -2.78
CA ALA A 212 -7.65 11.53 -1.55
C ALA A 212 -8.55 10.34 -1.87
N ASP A 213 -9.54 10.54 -2.74
CA ASP A 213 -10.46 9.51 -3.21
C ASP A 213 -9.71 8.41 -3.97
N LEU A 214 -8.78 8.79 -4.87
CA LEU A 214 -7.98 7.82 -5.62
C LEU A 214 -7.07 6.96 -4.73
N PHE A 215 -6.59 7.48 -3.60
CA PHE A 215 -5.69 6.75 -2.69
C PHE A 215 -6.34 6.31 -1.38
N ASN A 216 -7.65 6.55 -1.22
CA ASN A 216 -8.41 6.32 0.02
C ASN A 216 -7.77 6.98 1.24
N LEU A 217 -7.51 8.28 1.13
CA LEU A 217 -6.91 9.12 2.17
C LEU A 217 -7.96 10.10 2.71
N THR A 218 -7.71 10.65 3.90
CA THR A 218 -8.52 11.77 4.40
C THR A 218 -8.24 13.04 3.60
N LEU A 219 -9.23 13.93 3.47
CA LEU A 219 -9.07 15.20 2.74
C LEU A 219 -7.94 16.09 3.28
N SER A 220 -7.61 15.95 4.57
CA SER A 220 -6.53 16.68 5.24
C SER A 220 -5.14 16.08 5.02
N PHE A 221 -4.97 15.04 4.19
CA PHE A 221 -3.67 14.38 3.98
C PHE A 221 -2.54 15.36 3.61
N ALA A 222 -2.87 16.43 2.88
CA ALA A 222 -1.91 17.43 2.43
C ALA A 222 -1.32 18.27 3.59
N GLU A 223 -1.99 18.31 4.73
CA GLU A 223 -1.53 18.98 5.96
C GLU A 223 -0.71 18.06 6.86
N LEU A 224 -0.79 16.74 6.64
CA LEU A 224 -0.07 15.76 7.43
C LEU A 224 1.42 15.73 7.05
N GLU A 225 2.27 15.64 8.07
CA GLU A 225 3.69 15.34 7.89
C GLU A 225 3.86 13.83 7.69
N ALA A 226 4.29 13.38 6.52
CA ALA A 226 4.55 11.97 6.28
C ALA A 226 5.63 11.41 7.23
N LEU A 227 5.47 10.16 7.63
CA LEU A 227 6.38 9.44 8.53
C LEU A 227 7.59 8.91 7.75
N ASP A 228 8.74 8.80 8.42
CA ASP A 228 9.84 7.98 7.93
C ASP A 228 9.54 6.51 8.25
N ILE A 229 8.97 5.81 7.28
CA ILE A 229 8.56 4.41 7.47
C ILE A 229 9.74 3.45 7.66
N THR A 230 10.97 3.90 7.39
CA THR A 230 12.19 3.10 7.61
C THR A 230 12.67 3.13 9.07
N GLN A 231 12.11 4.02 9.90
CA GLN A 231 12.53 4.25 11.29
C GLN A 231 11.35 4.33 12.27
N LEU A 232 10.25 3.62 12.02
CA LEU A 232 9.05 3.73 12.86
C LEU A 232 9.26 3.26 14.31
N GLY A 233 10.20 2.36 14.57
CA GLY A 233 10.56 1.87 15.92
C GLY A 233 9.36 1.32 16.72
N ASP A 234 9.55 1.05 18.01
CA ASP A 234 8.47 0.66 18.95
C ASP A 234 7.58 1.88 19.30
N SER A 235 7.14 2.67 18.32
CA SER A 235 6.29 3.83 18.55
C SER A 235 4.89 3.37 19.01
N GLU A 236 4.57 3.61 20.28
CA GLU A 236 3.23 3.36 20.82
C GLU A 236 2.21 4.24 20.06
N SER A 237 1.35 3.59 19.26
CA SER A 237 0.24 4.14 18.48
C SER A 237 0.64 5.24 17.48
N VAL A 238 0.65 4.88 16.20
CA VAL A 238 0.70 5.83 15.09
C VAL A 238 -0.74 6.15 14.65
N ASP A 239 -1.02 7.42 14.41
CA ASP A 239 -2.29 7.86 13.82
C ASP A 239 -2.55 7.16 12.47
N SER A 240 -3.70 6.50 12.33
CA SER A 240 -4.01 5.64 11.19
C SER A 240 -4.04 6.40 9.86
N ASP A 241 -4.54 7.63 9.87
CA ASP A 241 -4.63 8.46 8.67
C ASP A 241 -3.25 8.90 8.21
N ARG A 242 -2.40 9.29 9.17
CA ARG A 242 -0.99 9.60 8.92
C ARG A 242 -0.21 8.39 8.43
N LEU A 243 -0.47 7.20 8.99
CA LEU A 243 0.16 5.95 8.54
C LEU A 243 -0.25 5.61 7.11
N ASN A 244 -1.55 5.63 6.81
CA ASN A 244 -2.10 5.39 5.48
C ASN A 244 -1.52 6.37 4.45
N TYR A 245 -1.52 7.67 4.77
CA TYR A 245 -0.88 8.70 3.93
C TYR A 245 0.60 8.42 3.67
N SER A 246 1.35 8.03 4.71
CA SER A 246 2.79 7.76 4.59
C SER A 246 3.06 6.54 3.72
N LEU A 247 2.28 5.47 3.86
CA LEU A 247 2.38 4.26 3.05
C LEU A 247 2.00 4.52 1.59
N ALA A 248 0.92 5.27 1.35
CA ALA A 248 0.52 5.66 0.00
C ALA A 248 1.60 6.52 -0.67
N ALA A 249 2.25 7.44 0.05
CA ALA A 249 3.36 8.23 -0.47
C ALA A 249 4.60 7.37 -0.78
N ALA A 250 4.96 6.45 0.11
CA ALA A 250 6.09 5.54 -0.03
C ALA A 250 5.92 4.53 -1.17
N SER A 251 4.69 4.14 -1.49
CA SER A 251 4.38 3.21 -2.59
C SER A 251 4.98 3.63 -3.95
N PHE A 252 5.20 4.92 -4.15
CA PHE A 252 5.80 5.44 -5.38
C PHE A 252 7.30 5.12 -5.46
N ALA A 253 8.00 4.85 -4.36
CA ALA A 253 9.45 4.62 -4.35
C ALA A 253 9.78 3.29 -5.03
N GLY A 254 8.94 2.28 -4.81
CA GLY A 254 9.03 0.98 -5.47
C GLY A 254 8.88 1.03 -6.98
N LEU A 255 8.44 2.15 -7.57
CA LEU A 255 8.40 2.30 -9.03
C LEU A 255 9.81 2.33 -9.67
N ALA A 256 10.84 2.69 -8.90
CA ALA A 256 12.22 2.74 -9.39
C ALA A 256 12.91 1.36 -9.37
N SER A 257 12.30 0.33 -8.76
CA SER A 257 12.86 -1.02 -8.64
C SER A 257 13.22 -1.66 -9.98
N ASP A 258 12.49 -1.32 -11.05
CA ASP A 258 12.74 -1.79 -12.42
C ASP A 258 13.93 -1.10 -13.12
N GLY A 259 14.76 -0.36 -12.38
CA GLY A 259 16.00 0.26 -12.88
C GLY A 259 15.80 1.55 -13.67
N GLY A 260 14.65 2.23 -13.48
CA GLY A 260 14.34 3.52 -14.09
C GLY A 260 14.71 4.73 -13.23
N ASP A 261 14.89 5.89 -13.86
CA ASP A 261 15.08 7.15 -13.13
C ASP A 261 13.76 7.59 -12.49
N LEU A 262 13.75 7.66 -11.17
CA LEU A 262 12.56 8.01 -10.39
C LEU A 262 11.96 9.37 -10.78
N GLY A 263 12.78 10.34 -11.17
CA GLY A 263 12.31 11.65 -11.66
C GLY A 263 11.55 11.53 -12.97
N ASP A 264 12.05 10.75 -13.92
CA ASP A 264 11.33 10.47 -15.18
C ASP A 264 10.03 9.70 -14.94
N ILE A 265 10.05 8.74 -14.03
CA ILE A 265 8.88 7.92 -13.70
C ILE A 265 7.77 8.79 -13.09
N LEU A 266 8.10 9.60 -12.09
CA LEU A 266 7.16 10.54 -11.48
C LEU A 266 6.62 11.55 -12.51
N ALA A 267 7.48 12.06 -13.40
CA ALA A 267 7.07 12.99 -14.44
C ALA A 267 6.08 12.34 -15.43
N ARG A 268 6.31 11.09 -15.83
CA ARG A 268 5.38 10.33 -16.70
C ARG A 268 4.05 10.05 -16.00
N LEU A 269 4.09 9.50 -14.79
CA LEU A 269 2.89 9.24 -13.98
C LEU A 269 2.05 10.50 -13.79
N THR A 270 2.68 11.64 -13.51
CA THR A 270 2.00 12.93 -13.38
C THR A 270 1.38 13.39 -14.69
N ALA A 271 2.07 13.20 -15.82
CA ALA A 271 1.54 13.53 -17.13
C ALA A 271 0.32 12.67 -17.48
N ASP A 272 0.38 11.37 -17.20
CA ASP A 272 -0.73 10.45 -17.44
C ASP A 272 -1.92 10.78 -16.53
N PHE A 273 -1.67 11.00 -15.24
CA PHE A 273 -2.69 11.39 -14.27
C PHE A 273 -3.44 12.67 -14.69
N THR A 274 -2.70 13.70 -15.09
CA THR A 274 -3.30 14.97 -15.53
C THR A 274 -4.01 14.85 -16.88
N GLN A 275 -3.46 14.09 -17.83
CA GLN A 275 -4.10 13.82 -19.12
C GLN A 275 -5.41 13.04 -18.96
N ASN A 276 -5.47 12.15 -17.97
CA ASN A 276 -6.62 11.30 -17.66
C ASN A 276 -7.59 11.97 -16.67
N ASN A 277 -7.54 13.30 -16.52
CA ASN A 277 -8.41 14.08 -15.63
C ASN A 277 -8.39 13.60 -14.17
N GLY A 278 -7.19 13.31 -13.65
CA GLY A 278 -7.02 12.88 -12.27
C GLY A 278 -7.32 11.39 -12.05
N GLN A 279 -7.19 10.58 -13.11
CA GLN A 279 -7.33 9.12 -13.05
C GLN A 279 -6.03 8.42 -13.40
N LEU A 280 -5.86 7.21 -12.88
CA LEU A 280 -4.77 6.31 -13.27
C LEU A 280 -5.33 5.11 -14.03
N VAL A 281 -4.51 4.48 -14.86
CA VAL A 281 -4.85 3.17 -15.41
C VAL A 281 -4.90 2.17 -14.25
N GLN A 282 -5.99 1.40 -14.13
CA GLN A 282 -6.15 0.43 -13.05
C GLN A 282 -5.15 -0.72 -13.17
N VAL A 283 -5.05 -1.31 -14.36
CA VAL A 283 -4.16 -2.43 -14.68
C VAL A 283 -3.45 -2.17 -16.01
N SER A 284 -2.15 -2.43 -16.04
CA SER A 284 -1.30 -2.34 -17.23
C SER A 284 -0.42 -3.58 -17.32
N ASP A 285 -0.41 -4.23 -18.50
CA ASP A 285 0.55 -5.30 -18.81
C ASP A 285 1.85 -4.73 -19.44
N SER A 286 1.86 -3.42 -19.65
CA SER A 286 2.98 -2.65 -20.16
C SER A 286 3.86 -2.25 -18.98
N GLY A 287 5.05 -2.85 -18.88
CA GLY A 287 6.05 -2.53 -17.84
C GLY A 287 6.62 -1.10 -17.91
N ASN A 288 6.12 -0.26 -18.83
CA ASN A 288 6.48 1.15 -18.89
C ASN A 288 5.42 2.07 -18.26
N ASP A 289 4.18 1.60 -18.10
CA ASP A 289 3.10 2.42 -17.56
C ASP A 289 2.88 2.10 -16.09
N VAL A 290 2.77 3.14 -15.26
CA VAL A 290 2.51 2.98 -13.83
C VAL A 290 1.01 2.88 -13.61
N SER A 291 0.54 1.72 -13.15
CA SER A 291 -0.86 1.47 -12.84
C SER A 291 -1.18 1.74 -11.37
N LEU A 292 -2.47 1.97 -11.07
CA LEU A 292 -2.96 2.05 -9.71
C LEU A 292 -2.72 0.73 -8.96
N LEU A 293 -2.89 -0.41 -9.64
CA LEU A 293 -2.59 -1.74 -9.10
C LEU A 293 -1.14 -1.83 -8.60
N GLN A 294 -0.17 -1.32 -9.38
CA GLN A 294 1.24 -1.34 -8.98
C GLN A 294 1.50 -0.52 -7.71
N LEU A 295 0.88 0.66 -7.58
CA LEU A 295 1.00 1.48 -6.38
C LEU A 295 0.35 0.82 -5.16
N ILE A 296 -0.83 0.23 -5.32
CA ILE A 296 -1.51 -0.52 -4.26
C ILE A 296 -0.64 -1.71 -3.82
N GLN A 297 -0.08 -2.46 -4.76
CA GLN A 297 0.81 -3.57 -4.47
C GLN A 297 2.04 -3.12 -3.69
N ASN A 298 2.71 -2.04 -4.12
CA ASN A 298 3.87 -1.51 -3.41
C ASN A 298 3.51 -1.09 -1.97
N ALA A 299 2.30 -0.56 -1.75
CA ALA A 299 1.82 -0.24 -0.41
C ALA A 299 1.57 -1.50 0.44
N ILE A 300 0.97 -2.56 -0.12
CA ILE A 300 0.78 -3.85 0.55
C ILE A 300 2.13 -4.45 0.95
N ASP A 301 3.08 -4.46 0.01
CA ASP A 301 4.42 -5.00 0.26
C ASP A 301 5.09 -4.27 1.44
N LEU A 302 4.87 -2.95 1.56
CA LEU A 302 5.34 -2.17 2.71
C LEU A 302 4.64 -2.56 4.02
N THR A 303 3.34 -2.79 4.02
CA THR A 303 2.64 -3.27 5.23
C THR A 303 3.14 -4.63 5.70
N ASN A 304 3.64 -5.47 4.80
CA ASN A 304 4.24 -6.77 5.15
C ASN A 304 5.70 -6.64 5.63
N HIS A 305 6.39 -5.57 5.22
CA HIS A 305 7.80 -5.35 5.53
C HIS A 305 8.00 -4.62 6.87
N ILE A 306 7.07 -3.75 7.25
CA ILE A 306 7.16 -2.97 8.50
C ILE A 306 6.78 -3.87 9.69
N GLU A 307 7.72 -4.06 10.62
CA GLU A 307 7.52 -4.80 11.86
C GLU A 307 7.08 -3.87 13.02
N GLY A 308 6.33 -4.39 14.00
CA GLY A 308 6.05 -3.71 15.28
C GLY A 308 4.91 -2.69 15.28
N LEU A 309 4.11 -2.63 14.20
CA LEU A 309 2.91 -1.79 14.07
C LEU A 309 1.69 -2.60 13.60
N GLU A 310 1.63 -3.89 13.97
CA GLU A 310 0.62 -4.83 13.46
C GLU A 310 -0.82 -4.31 13.66
N GLU A 311 -1.15 -3.81 14.85
CA GLU A 311 -2.47 -3.27 15.20
C GLU A 311 -2.95 -2.12 14.28
N GLY A 312 -2.02 -1.31 13.75
CA GLY A 312 -2.35 -0.24 12.81
C GLY A 312 -2.26 -0.65 11.34
N LEU A 313 -1.40 -1.61 11.01
CA LEU A 313 -1.13 -2.04 9.64
C LEU A 313 -2.14 -3.06 9.13
N ASP A 314 -2.67 -3.94 9.99
CA ASP A 314 -3.55 -5.03 9.56
C ASP A 314 -4.86 -4.52 8.94
N PRO A 315 -5.60 -3.57 9.56
CA PRO A 315 -6.81 -3.01 8.94
C PRO A 315 -6.52 -2.29 7.63
N LEU A 316 -5.38 -1.60 7.56
CA LEU A 316 -4.97 -0.87 6.35
C LEU A 316 -4.56 -1.83 5.23
N ARG A 317 -3.82 -2.89 5.54
CA ARG A 317 -3.44 -3.94 4.59
C ARG A 317 -4.68 -4.57 3.99
N ASN A 318 -5.69 -4.88 4.80
CA ASN A 318 -6.96 -5.47 4.34
C ASN A 318 -7.66 -4.58 3.31
N ARG A 319 -7.70 -3.28 3.58
CA ARG A 319 -8.25 -2.27 2.67
C ARG A 319 -7.45 -2.14 1.37
N LEU A 320 -6.12 -2.16 1.43
CA LEU A 320 -5.28 -2.13 0.23
C LEU A 320 -5.48 -3.41 -0.61
N VAL A 321 -5.52 -4.57 0.03
CA VAL A 321 -5.78 -5.87 -0.62
C VAL A 321 -7.13 -5.87 -1.33
N GLN A 322 -8.17 -5.33 -0.70
CA GLN A 322 -9.47 -5.13 -1.36
C GLN A 322 -9.32 -4.31 -2.64
N ARG A 323 -8.71 -3.13 -2.56
CA ARG A 323 -8.58 -2.25 -3.73
C ARG A 323 -7.77 -2.90 -4.85
N MET A 324 -6.79 -3.72 -4.47
CA MET A 324 -6.03 -4.52 -5.42
C MET A 324 -6.95 -5.48 -6.18
N THR A 325 -7.84 -6.19 -5.49
CA THR A 325 -8.83 -7.09 -6.11
C THR A 325 -9.74 -6.35 -7.08
N LEU A 326 -10.21 -5.16 -6.70
CA LEU A 326 -11.05 -4.33 -7.58
C LEU A 326 -10.31 -3.89 -8.84
N ALA A 327 -9.06 -3.44 -8.67
CA ALA A 327 -8.22 -3.10 -9.80
C ALA A 327 -8.03 -4.32 -10.73
N LEU A 328 -7.80 -5.51 -10.19
CA LEU A 328 -7.63 -6.75 -10.98
C LEU A 328 -8.87 -7.17 -11.79
N GLN A 329 -10.08 -6.77 -11.39
CA GLN A 329 -11.30 -7.00 -12.18
C GLN A 329 -11.39 -6.09 -13.40
N ALA A 330 -10.70 -4.95 -13.38
CA ALA A 330 -10.75 -4.01 -14.48
C ALA A 330 -10.07 -4.60 -15.72
N GLN A 331 -10.67 -4.34 -16.88
CA GLN A 331 -9.99 -4.68 -18.14
C GLN A 331 -8.72 -3.86 -18.27
N GLU A 332 -7.67 -4.45 -18.85
CA GLU A 332 -6.41 -3.77 -19.12
C GLU A 332 -6.64 -2.40 -19.79
N GLY A 333 -5.97 -1.36 -19.30
CA GLY A 333 -6.08 0.00 -19.82
C GLY A 333 -7.33 0.76 -19.37
N THR A 334 -8.21 0.16 -18.56
CA THR A 334 -9.35 0.88 -17.96
C THR A 334 -8.82 1.89 -16.94
N LEU A 335 -9.37 3.11 -16.96
CA LEU A 335 -9.05 4.14 -15.98
C LEU A 335 -9.76 3.87 -14.65
N SER A 336 -9.20 4.35 -13.56
CA SER A 336 -9.90 4.51 -12.30
C SER A 336 -11.10 5.45 -12.48
N ASP A 337 -12.03 5.38 -11.53
CA ASP A 337 -13.29 6.09 -11.53
C ASP A 337 -13.49 6.93 -10.25
N SER A 338 -12.39 7.29 -9.56
CA SER A 338 -12.46 8.12 -8.36
C SER A 338 -13.03 9.50 -8.70
N VAL A 339 -13.91 10.05 -7.86
CA VAL A 339 -14.59 11.31 -8.12
C VAL A 339 -14.28 12.30 -7.02
N SER A 340 -13.74 13.46 -7.38
CA SER A 340 -13.50 14.56 -6.43
C SER A 340 -14.75 14.88 -5.62
N SER A 341 -14.61 14.88 -4.30
CA SER A 341 -15.65 15.32 -3.38
C SER A 341 -16.21 16.71 -3.73
N ASN A 342 -17.54 16.82 -3.75
CA ASN A 342 -18.24 18.10 -3.95
C ASN A 342 -18.44 18.86 -2.63
N THR A 343 -17.97 18.32 -1.50
CA THR A 343 -18.19 18.84 -0.14
C THR A 343 -16.94 19.45 0.49
N VAL A 344 -15.80 19.44 -0.22
CA VAL A 344 -14.47 19.82 0.31
C VAL A 344 -14.42 21.22 0.91
N ASN A 345 -15.24 22.14 0.40
CA ASN A 345 -15.31 23.53 0.89
C ASN A 345 -16.53 23.81 1.78
N SER A 346 -17.29 22.79 2.14
CA SER A 346 -18.48 22.94 2.98
C SER A 346 -18.12 22.85 4.46
N ASP A 347 -18.86 23.56 5.31
CA ASP A 347 -18.68 23.48 6.75
C ASP A 347 -19.06 22.09 7.29
N SER A 348 -18.51 21.70 8.45
CA SER A 348 -18.69 20.37 9.04
C SER A 348 -20.16 19.96 9.24
N LEU A 349 -21.06 20.92 9.52
CA LEU A 349 -22.49 20.63 9.63
C LEU A 349 -23.09 20.32 8.25
N THR A 350 -22.69 21.04 7.21
CA THR A 350 -23.08 20.74 5.82
C THR A 350 -22.55 19.36 5.39
N GLN A 351 -21.30 19.02 5.70
CA GLN A 351 -20.74 17.68 5.44
C GLN A 351 -21.54 16.57 6.14
N ALA A 352 -21.86 16.75 7.44
CA ALA A 352 -22.65 15.78 8.20
C ALA A 352 -24.06 15.58 7.61
N LYS A 353 -24.68 16.66 7.11
CA LYS A 353 -25.98 16.57 6.43
C LYS A 353 -25.91 15.87 5.09
N LEU A 354 -24.86 16.13 4.30
CA LEU A 354 -24.65 15.45 3.02
C LEU A 354 -24.38 13.97 3.24
N PHE A 355 -23.55 13.60 4.21
CA PHE A 355 -23.36 12.21 4.62
C PHE A 355 -24.67 11.54 5.04
N THR A 356 -25.49 12.23 5.85
CA THR A 356 -26.80 11.69 6.24
C THR A 356 -27.75 11.56 5.04
N GLY A 357 -27.69 12.50 4.09
CA GLY A 357 -28.39 12.43 2.81
C GLY A 357 -27.94 11.25 1.96
N ASP A 358 -26.64 10.99 1.91
CA ASP A 358 -26.06 9.83 1.27
C ASP A 358 -26.57 8.56 1.93
N LEU A 359 -26.47 8.42 3.25
CA LEU A 359 -27.03 7.29 3.99
C LEU A 359 -28.52 7.04 3.70
N THR A 360 -29.33 8.08 3.59
CA THR A 360 -30.75 7.92 3.19
C THR A 360 -30.89 7.47 1.73
N GLY A 361 -30.11 8.03 0.81
CA GLY A 361 -30.14 7.60 -0.60
C GLY A 361 -29.68 6.15 -0.77
N TRP A 362 -28.78 5.69 0.09
CA TRP A 362 -28.32 4.30 0.15
C TRP A 362 -29.38 3.38 0.74
N SER A 363 -30.10 3.83 1.77
CA SER A 363 -31.25 3.12 2.31
C SER A 363 -32.33 2.89 1.27
N ASP A 364 -32.61 3.93 0.48
CA ASP A 364 -33.55 3.88 -0.64
C ASP A 364 -33.05 2.89 -1.71
N PHE A 365 -31.75 2.92 -2.02
CA PHE A 365 -31.12 2.07 -3.04
C PHE A 365 -31.06 0.59 -2.66
N LEU A 366 -30.58 0.28 -1.45
CA LEU A 366 -30.53 -1.08 -0.92
C LEU A 366 -31.91 -1.58 -0.48
N ASP A 367 -32.94 -0.71 -0.59
CA ASP A 367 -34.34 -0.91 -0.21
C ASP A 367 -34.49 -1.66 1.11
N PHE A 368 -33.83 -1.17 2.16
CA PHE A 368 -33.91 -1.77 3.49
C PHE A 368 -35.33 -1.74 4.09
N SER A 369 -36.22 -0.92 3.51
CA SER A 369 -37.58 -0.65 3.97
C SER A 369 -38.60 -1.76 3.66
N SER A 370 -38.33 -2.62 2.67
CA SER A 370 -39.31 -3.58 2.16
C SER A 370 -39.08 -5.01 2.69
N SER A 371 -40.12 -5.85 2.67
CA SER A 371 -39.94 -7.29 2.91
C SER A 371 -39.05 -7.97 1.87
N ASP A 372 -38.65 -7.24 0.83
CA ASP A 372 -37.80 -7.66 -0.28
C ASP A 372 -36.34 -7.15 -0.11
N ALA A 373 -36.02 -6.37 0.93
CA ALA A 373 -34.66 -6.19 1.51
C ALA A 373 -33.97 -7.54 1.83
N VAL A 374 -34.80 -8.58 1.91
CA VAL A 374 -34.44 -9.99 1.88
C VAL A 374 -33.58 -10.34 0.66
N ALA A 375 -33.56 -9.62 -0.47
CA ALA A 375 -32.70 -9.96 -1.61
C ALA A 375 -31.22 -9.64 -1.36
N PHE A 376 -30.88 -8.39 -1.01
CA PHE A 376 -29.51 -8.00 -0.65
C PHE A 376 -29.07 -8.71 0.62
N ARG A 377 -29.94 -8.80 1.64
CA ARG A 377 -29.66 -9.58 2.85
C ARG A 377 -29.49 -11.05 2.54
N ASN A 378 -30.31 -11.68 1.71
CA ASN A 378 -30.08 -13.08 1.34
C ASN A 378 -28.80 -13.22 0.54
N GLN A 379 -28.39 -12.24 -0.27
CA GLN A 379 -27.09 -12.29 -0.91
C GLN A 379 -25.98 -12.26 0.14
N LEU A 380 -26.06 -11.36 1.12
CA LEU A 380 -25.12 -11.28 2.22
C LEU A 380 -25.15 -12.53 3.11
N ASP A 381 -26.33 -13.03 3.49
CA ASP A 381 -26.54 -14.26 4.26
C ASP A 381 -26.12 -15.49 3.45
N ASN A 382 -26.27 -15.50 2.12
CA ASN A 382 -25.80 -16.59 1.26
C ASN A 382 -24.28 -16.53 1.09
N VAL A 383 -23.69 -15.33 1.09
CA VAL A 383 -22.25 -15.11 1.10
C VAL A 383 -21.70 -15.58 2.44
N GLU A 384 -22.25 -15.06 3.53
CA GLU A 384 -21.97 -15.54 4.87
C GLU A 384 -22.17 -17.04 4.92
N GLU A 385 -23.29 -17.65 4.53
CA GLU A 385 -23.52 -19.10 4.56
C GLU A 385 -22.57 -19.89 3.64
N SER A 386 -22.21 -19.37 2.46
CA SER A 386 -21.24 -19.98 1.55
C SER A 386 -19.80 -19.94 2.09
N PHE A 387 -19.48 -18.94 2.91
CA PHE A 387 -18.16 -18.72 3.53
C PHE A 387 -18.16 -18.91 5.07
N ALA A 388 -19.30 -19.33 5.66
CA ALA A 388 -19.61 -19.30 7.12
C ALA A 388 -18.87 -20.38 7.87
N SER A 389 -18.48 -21.41 7.13
CA SER A 389 -17.43 -22.29 7.58
C SER A 389 -16.14 -21.48 7.58
N THR A 390 -15.81 -20.88 8.72
CA THR A 390 -14.44 -20.41 9.01
C THR A 390 -13.39 -21.48 8.69
N GLN A 391 -13.81 -22.75 8.61
CA GLN A 391 -13.03 -23.89 8.17
C GLN A 391 -12.73 -23.91 6.66
N MET A 392 -13.60 -23.38 5.79
CA MET A 392 -13.31 -23.22 4.35
C MET A 392 -12.20 -22.20 4.10
N LEU A 393 -12.32 -21.00 4.69
CA LEU A 393 -11.27 -19.98 4.62
C LEU A 393 -9.97 -20.47 5.28
N ALA A 394 -10.07 -21.14 6.42
CA ALA A 394 -8.90 -21.74 7.07
C ALA A 394 -8.30 -22.90 6.26
N ALA A 395 -9.10 -23.70 5.57
CA ALA A 395 -8.59 -24.75 4.69
C ALA A 395 -7.86 -24.14 3.49
N LEU A 396 -8.39 -23.07 2.92
CA LEU A 396 -7.73 -22.33 1.83
C LEU A 396 -6.39 -21.73 2.28
N GLY A 397 -6.37 -21.03 3.43
CA GLY A 397 -5.13 -20.50 4.01
C GLY A 397 -4.13 -21.61 4.36
N ALA A 398 -4.61 -22.72 4.93
CA ALA A 398 -3.77 -23.87 5.26
C ALA A 398 -3.18 -24.57 4.04
N VAL A 399 -3.86 -24.56 2.89
CA VAL A 399 -3.33 -25.12 1.64
C VAL A 399 -2.40 -24.13 0.95
N GLY A 400 -2.75 -22.83 0.94
CA GLY A 400 -1.96 -21.77 0.32
C GLY A 400 -0.55 -21.66 0.89
N LYS A 401 -0.37 -21.92 2.20
CA LYS A 401 0.96 -21.93 2.84
C LYS A 401 1.95 -22.92 2.20
N TYR A 402 1.46 -24.02 1.62
CA TYR A 402 2.33 -25.03 0.98
C TYR A 402 2.87 -24.61 -0.38
N ALA A 403 2.31 -23.56 -0.98
CA ALA A 403 2.88 -22.95 -2.17
C ALA A 403 4.27 -22.34 -1.90
N ALA A 404 4.66 -22.17 -0.64
CA ALA A 404 6.05 -21.91 -0.24
C ALA A 404 7.07 -22.87 -0.86
N VAL A 405 6.66 -24.07 -1.27
CA VAL A 405 7.54 -25.01 -1.99
C VAL A 405 8.20 -24.38 -3.22
N PHE A 406 7.54 -23.43 -3.88
CA PHE A 406 8.10 -22.68 -5.02
C PHE A 406 9.34 -21.86 -4.62
N SER A 407 9.44 -21.41 -3.37
CA SER A 407 10.60 -20.64 -2.87
C SER A 407 11.85 -21.49 -2.69
N VAL A 408 11.69 -22.80 -2.47
CA VAL A 408 12.78 -23.73 -2.11
C VAL A 408 13.26 -24.55 -3.30
N LEU A 409 12.41 -24.78 -4.29
CA LEU A 409 12.75 -25.62 -5.43
C LEU A 409 13.56 -24.87 -6.49
N PRO A 410 14.64 -25.46 -7.02
CA PRO A 410 15.48 -24.81 -8.02
C PRO A 410 14.72 -24.60 -9.35
N ASP A 411 14.95 -23.45 -9.99
CA ASP A 411 14.29 -23.07 -11.24
C ASP A 411 14.62 -24.02 -12.41
N VAL A 412 13.59 -24.58 -13.05
CA VAL A 412 13.70 -25.56 -14.13
C VAL A 412 14.12 -24.96 -15.48
N ALA A 413 13.92 -23.66 -15.73
CA ALA A 413 14.13 -23.10 -17.07
C ALA A 413 15.60 -22.93 -17.46
N ASN A 414 16.52 -22.74 -16.51
CA ASN A 414 17.92 -22.40 -16.83
C ASN A 414 18.97 -22.94 -15.84
N ASN A 415 18.58 -23.80 -14.90
CA ASN A 415 19.45 -24.08 -13.76
C ASN A 415 20.13 -25.44 -13.85
N ASP A 416 21.47 -25.40 -13.95
CA ASP A 416 22.38 -26.53 -13.78
C ASP A 416 22.16 -27.28 -12.45
N ALA A 417 21.46 -26.66 -11.48
CA ALA A 417 21.17 -27.23 -10.17
C ALA A 417 19.95 -28.16 -10.10
N VAL A 418 19.07 -28.20 -11.11
CA VAL A 418 17.80 -28.98 -11.05
C VAL A 418 18.06 -30.48 -11.09
N LEU A 419 18.89 -30.93 -12.04
CA LEU A 419 19.24 -32.34 -12.15
C LEU A 419 20.04 -32.83 -10.93
N PRO A 420 21.06 -32.09 -10.41
CA PRO A 420 21.70 -32.41 -9.14
C PRO A 420 20.72 -32.52 -7.97
N PHE A 421 19.76 -31.60 -7.88
CA PHE A 421 18.72 -31.61 -6.85
C PHE A 421 17.85 -32.88 -6.94
N LEU A 422 17.31 -33.19 -8.12
CA LEU A 422 16.54 -34.41 -8.40
C LEU A 422 17.31 -35.67 -8.02
N CYS A 423 18.58 -35.76 -8.42
CA CYS A 423 19.42 -36.91 -8.14
C CYS A 423 19.70 -37.11 -6.65
N GLY A 424 19.56 -36.06 -5.82
CA GLY A 424 19.64 -36.15 -4.36
C GLY A 424 18.50 -36.96 -3.74
N PHE A 425 17.35 -37.11 -4.42
CA PHE A 425 16.21 -37.92 -3.96
C PHE A 425 16.25 -39.36 -4.44
N VAL A 426 17.17 -39.69 -5.36
CA VAL A 426 17.29 -41.02 -5.95
C VAL A 426 18.39 -41.80 -5.25
N ASP A 427 18.05 -42.88 -4.56
CA ASP A 427 19.03 -43.71 -3.87
C ASP A 427 19.60 -44.84 -4.74
N GLY A 428 20.79 -45.32 -4.35
CA GLY A 428 21.40 -46.51 -4.91
C GLY A 428 22.04 -46.31 -6.28
N PHE A 429 21.99 -47.34 -7.14
CA PHE A 429 22.66 -47.34 -8.43
C PHE A 429 22.12 -46.26 -9.38
N ILE A 430 20.80 -46.04 -9.35
CA ILE A 430 20.13 -45.03 -10.19
C ILE A 430 20.56 -43.64 -9.74
N GLY A 431 20.68 -43.38 -8.43
CA GLY A 431 21.21 -42.12 -7.90
C GLY A 431 22.62 -41.81 -8.37
N SER A 432 23.52 -42.80 -8.31
CA SER A 432 24.90 -42.63 -8.79
C SER A 432 24.99 -42.33 -10.29
N VAL A 433 24.12 -42.96 -11.09
CA VAL A 433 24.01 -42.70 -12.54
C VAL A 433 23.45 -41.30 -12.78
N CYS A 434 22.40 -40.93 -12.03
CA CYS A 434 21.76 -39.62 -12.10
C CYS A 434 22.76 -38.50 -11.77
N SER A 435 23.49 -38.58 -10.65
CA SER A 435 24.50 -37.57 -10.29
C SER A 435 25.59 -37.42 -11.34
N GLY A 436 26.00 -38.51 -11.99
CA GLY A 436 26.98 -38.44 -13.09
C GLY A 436 26.44 -37.77 -14.35
N LEU A 437 25.12 -37.83 -14.59
CA LEU A 437 24.46 -37.10 -15.68
C LEU A 437 24.29 -35.62 -15.33
N ALA A 438 23.97 -35.33 -14.06
CA ALA A 438 23.85 -33.98 -13.52
C ALA A 438 25.12 -33.13 -13.63
N GLU A 439 26.30 -33.76 -13.70
CA GLU A 439 27.57 -33.06 -13.95
C GLU A 439 27.76 -32.61 -15.41
N GLN A 440 26.97 -33.15 -16.35
CA GLN A 440 27.22 -33.00 -17.79
C GLN A 440 26.04 -32.46 -18.58
N PHE A 441 24.82 -32.55 -18.04
CA PHE A 441 23.59 -32.19 -18.74
C PHE A 441 22.64 -31.46 -17.79
N THR A 442 21.93 -30.47 -18.33
CA THR A 442 20.75 -29.89 -17.70
C THR A 442 19.55 -30.83 -17.85
N LEU A 443 18.49 -30.59 -17.07
CA LEU A 443 17.24 -31.35 -17.19
C LEU A 443 16.62 -31.20 -18.59
N ALA A 444 16.63 -29.98 -19.13
CA ALA A 444 16.12 -29.69 -20.48
C ALA A 444 16.91 -30.46 -21.55
N GLU A 445 18.24 -30.43 -21.51
CA GLU A 445 19.08 -31.19 -22.44
C GLU A 445 18.86 -32.70 -22.32
N LEU A 446 18.68 -33.23 -21.10
CA LEU A 446 18.44 -34.65 -20.89
C LEU A 446 17.12 -35.12 -21.54
N CYS A 447 16.11 -34.26 -21.54
CA CYS A 447 14.77 -34.56 -22.05
C CYS A 447 14.56 -34.21 -23.52
N ASP A 448 15.07 -33.08 -24.00
CA ASP A 448 14.91 -32.63 -25.38
C ASP A 448 15.88 -33.31 -26.35
N ASP A 449 17.14 -33.53 -25.95
CA ASP A 449 18.15 -34.17 -26.81
C ASP A 449 18.09 -35.71 -26.78
N ASN A 450 17.12 -36.27 -26.05
CA ASN A 450 16.85 -37.70 -25.98
C ASN A 450 18.10 -38.54 -25.64
N VAL A 451 18.89 -38.02 -24.70
CA VAL A 451 20.17 -38.61 -24.24
C VAL A 451 19.92 -40.05 -23.77
N GLN A 452 20.65 -41.03 -24.31
CA GLN A 452 20.47 -42.43 -23.91
C GLN A 452 21.47 -42.89 -22.86
N VAL A 453 20.95 -43.50 -21.79
CA VAL A 453 21.73 -44.07 -20.69
C VAL A 453 21.38 -45.55 -20.57
N LEU A 454 22.35 -46.42 -20.85
CA LEU A 454 22.16 -47.88 -20.86
C LEU A 454 21.02 -48.36 -21.78
N GLY A 455 20.72 -47.61 -22.84
CA GLY A 455 19.67 -47.93 -23.82
C GLY A 455 18.26 -47.49 -23.42
N VAL A 456 18.12 -46.70 -22.36
CA VAL A 456 16.88 -46.04 -21.93
C VAL A 456 17.05 -44.52 -22.12
N SER A 457 15.98 -43.80 -22.44
CA SER A 457 16.03 -42.32 -22.47
C SER A 457 16.37 -41.79 -21.07
N GLY A 458 17.26 -40.80 -20.99
CA GLY A 458 17.62 -40.12 -19.76
C GLY A 458 16.39 -39.51 -19.09
N CYS A 459 15.47 -38.95 -19.88
CA CYS A 459 14.19 -38.45 -19.40
C CYS A 459 13.32 -39.55 -18.77
N ASP A 460 13.20 -40.72 -19.43
CA ASP A 460 12.46 -41.87 -18.89
C ASP A 460 13.06 -42.38 -17.57
N LEU A 461 14.37 -42.21 -17.38
CA LEU A 461 15.09 -42.66 -16.20
C LEU A 461 14.79 -41.77 -14.98
N ILE A 462 14.49 -40.49 -15.21
CA ILE A 462 14.16 -39.52 -14.16
C ILE A 462 12.66 -39.21 -14.03
N ALA A 463 11.85 -39.54 -15.04
CA ALA A 463 10.41 -39.30 -15.07
C ALA A 463 9.66 -39.73 -13.78
N PRO A 464 9.99 -40.87 -13.13
CA PRO A 464 9.35 -41.25 -11.87
C PRO A 464 9.63 -40.31 -10.69
N PHE A 465 10.64 -39.44 -10.80
CA PHE A 465 11.12 -38.54 -9.75
C PHE A 465 10.79 -37.06 -10.04
N VAL A 466 10.19 -36.77 -11.19
CA VAL A 466 9.76 -35.41 -11.58
C VAL A 466 8.64 -34.91 -10.68
N THR A 467 7.79 -35.83 -10.19
CA THR A 467 6.75 -35.53 -9.22
C THR A 467 7.24 -35.89 -7.81
N ILE A 468 7.40 -34.88 -6.97
CA ILE A 468 7.93 -35.03 -5.62
C ILE A 468 6.79 -34.84 -4.61
N PRO A 469 6.60 -35.75 -3.64
CA PRO A 469 5.67 -35.54 -2.55
C PRO A 469 6.18 -34.44 -1.62
N VAL A 470 5.32 -33.48 -1.29
CA VAL A 470 5.63 -32.41 -0.32
C VAL A 470 5.09 -32.83 1.05
N PRO A 471 5.89 -32.79 2.12
CA PRO A 471 5.42 -33.09 3.47
C PRO A 471 4.32 -32.11 3.93
N THR A 472 3.29 -32.65 4.58
CA THR A 472 2.12 -31.89 5.08
C THR A 472 1.99 -32.05 6.60
N LEU A 473 1.32 -31.10 7.25
CA LEU A 473 0.97 -31.20 8.68
C LEU A 473 -0.39 -31.87 8.87
N GLU A 474 -1.26 -31.76 7.89
CA GLU A 474 -2.61 -32.28 7.88
C GLU A 474 -2.58 -33.74 7.45
N GLU A 475 -3.02 -34.64 8.35
CA GLU A 475 -2.92 -36.10 8.20
C GLU A 475 -3.59 -36.62 6.92
N ASP A 476 -4.67 -35.96 6.47
CA ASP A 476 -5.46 -36.34 5.31
C ASP A 476 -5.20 -35.47 4.07
N LEU A 477 -4.18 -34.60 4.09
CA LEU A 477 -3.79 -33.77 2.94
C LEU A 477 -2.57 -34.37 2.23
N SER A 478 -2.67 -34.50 0.91
CA SER A 478 -1.57 -34.92 0.04
C SER A 478 -1.16 -33.78 -0.89
N LEU A 479 0.12 -33.44 -0.90
CA LEU A 479 0.69 -32.47 -1.81
C LEU A 479 1.74 -33.13 -2.72
N THR A 480 1.63 -32.85 -4.02
CA THR A 480 2.60 -33.30 -5.03
C THR A 480 3.05 -32.13 -5.89
N PHE A 481 4.36 -31.96 -6.02
CA PHE A 481 4.95 -30.96 -6.88
C PHE A 481 5.53 -31.59 -8.14
N ASN A 482 5.13 -31.13 -9.31
CA ASN A 482 5.70 -31.52 -10.58
C ASN A 482 6.73 -30.48 -11.03
N LEU A 483 8.00 -30.88 -11.06
CA LEU A 483 9.11 -30.00 -11.45
C LEU A 483 9.00 -29.50 -12.90
N LEU A 484 8.53 -30.34 -13.83
CA LEU A 484 8.48 -29.96 -15.25
C LEU A 484 7.33 -28.99 -15.55
N SER A 485 6.14 -29.27 -15.04
CA SER A 485 4.98 -28.38 -15.22
C SER A 485 4.95 -27.21 -14.24
N ARG A 486 5.86 -27.18 -13.25
CA ARG A 486 5.88 -26.20 -12.15
C ARG A 486 4.53 -26.12 -11.45
N GLU A 487 3.96 -27.29 -11.22
CA GLU A 487 2.59 -27.43 -10.74
C GLU A 487 2.62 -28.08 -9.36
N LEU A 488 2.06 -27.40 -8.36
CA LEU A 488 1.79 -27.96 -7.04
C LEU A 488 0.31 -28.33 -6.97
N VAL A 489 0.02 -29.61 -6.73
CA VAL A 489 -1.35 -30.11 -6.55
C VAL A 489 -1.55 -30.53 -5.11
N ALA A 490 -2.58 -29.97 -4.47
CA ALA A 490 -3.03 -30.28 -3.12
C ALA A 490 -4.38 -31.00 -3.18
N THR A 491 -4.43 -32.23 -2.70
CA THR A 491 -5.65 -33.06 -2.69
C THR A 491 -5.84 -33.72 -1.34
N GLY A 492 -7.06 -33.74 -0.80
CA GLY A 492 -7.34 -34.42 0.47
C GLY A 492 -8.41 -33.75 1.33
N MET A 493 -8.29 -33.90 2.64
CA MET A 493 -9.17 -33.23 3.60
C MET A 493 -8.41 -32.34 4.58
N VAL A 494 -8.92 -31.11 4.79
CA VAL A 494 -8.40 -30.12 5.73
C VAL A 494 -9.58 -29.45 6.41
N TYR A 495 -9.62 -29.46 7.75
CA TYR A 495 -10.73 -28.89 8.55
C TYR A 495 -12.13 -29.30 8.05
N ASP A 496 -12.35 -30.59 7.82
CA ASP A 496 -13.59 -31.17 7.27
C ASP A 496 -13.97 -30.67 5.86
N GLN A 497 -13.05 -30.00 5.16
CA GLN A 497 -13.18 -29.58 3.78
C GLN A 497 -12.38 -30.50 2.86
N THR A 498 -13.00 -30.99 1.80
CA THR A 498 -12.34 -31.64 0.68
C THR A 498 -11.64 -30.58 -0.18
N VAL A 499 -10.34 -30.74 -0.35
CA VAL A 499 -9.47 -29.83 -1.12
C VAL A 499 -9.03 -30.54 -2.40
N ASP A 500 -9.10 -29.84 -3.52
CA ASP A 500 -8.50 -30.21 -4.81
C ASP A 500 -8.04 -28.93 -5.52
N ILE A 501 -6.82 -28.47 -5.24
CA ILE A 501 -6.28 -27.18 -5.73
C ILE A 501 -4.95 -27.42 -6.43
N ALA A 502 -4.77 -26.77 -7.58
CA ALA A 502 -3.53 -26.69 -8.33
C ALA A 502 -2.99 -25.25 -8.34
N TYR A 503 -1.68 -25.12 -8.12
CA TYR A 503 -0.91 -23.88 -8.28
C TYR A 503 0.10 -24.09 -9.40
N THR A 504 0.16 -23.19 -10.39
CA THR A 504 1.05 -23.31 -11.56
C THR A 504 1.84 -22.02 -11.76
N VAL A 505 3.17 -22.10 -11.90
CA VAL A 505 4.00 -20.90 -12.13
C VAL A 505 4.31 -20.74 -13.63
N PRO A 506 3.75 -19.71 -14.32
CA PRO A 506 3.89 -19.58 -15.77
C PRO A 506 5.27 -19.09 -16.23
N ASP A 507 5.92 -18.14 -15.53
CA ASP A 507 7.18 -17.52 -15.97
C ASP A 507 8.14 -17.16 -14.81
N ILE A 508 9.32 -16.63 -15.14
CA ILE A 508 10.49 -16.45 -14.27
C ILE A 508 10.21 -15.45 -13.14
N TYR A 509 10.58 -15.86 -11.92
CA TYR A 509 10.57 -15.10 -10.68
C TYR A 509 11.34 -13.77 -10.78
N SER A 510 10.86 -12.71 -10.11
CA SER A 510 11.78 -11.72 -9.56
C SER A 510 12.64 -12.40 -8.49
N GLN A 511 13.79 -11.86 -8.09
CA GLN A 511 14.66 -12.56 -7.12
C GLN A 511 13.93 -12.89 -5.80
N ASP A 512 12.88 -12.13 -5.48
CA ASP A 512 12.22 -12.11 -4.17
C ASP A 512 10.72 -12.45 -4.20
N THR A 513 10.08 -12.66 -5.36
CA THR A 513 8.62 -12.91 -5.43
C THR A 513 8.24 -14.02 -6.40
N VAL A 514 7.27 -14.84 -5.99
CA VAL A 514 6.65 -15.91 -6.79
C VAL A 514 5.23 -15.53 -7.19
N PHE A 515 4.90 -15.70 -8.47
CA PHE A 515 3.52 -15.62 -8.97
C PHE A 515 3.08 -16.98 -9.50
N ALA A 516 1.95 -17.50 -9.00
CA ALA A 516 1.39 -18.78 -9.39
C ALA A 516 -0.10 -18.64 -9.73
N ASP A 517 -0.52 -19.14 -10.89
CA ASP A 517 -1.92 -19.32 -11.22
C ASP A 517 -2.54 -20.38 -10.30
N VAL A 518 -3.67 -20.06 -9.70
CA VAL A 518 -4.41 -20.95 -8.80
C VAL A 518 -5.70 -21.39 -9.48
N SER A 519 -5.99 -22.69 -9.43
CA SER A 519 -7.28 -23.21 -9.86
C SER A 519 -7.69 -24.43 -9.04
N GLY A 520 -8.98 -24.65 -8.84
CA GLY A 520 -9.45 -25.87 -8.17
C GLY A 520 -10.72 -25.67 -7.37
N THR A 521 -10.94 -26.54 -6.38
CA THR A 521 -12.14 -26.53 -5.55
C THR A 521 -11.83 -26.79 -4.08
N ILE A 522 -12.61 -26.15 -3.20
CA ILE A 522 -12.77 -26.52 -1.79
C ILE A 522 -14.24 -26.82 -1.57
N SER A 523 -14.57 -27.95 -0.95
CA SER A 523 -15.96 -28.35 -0.76
C SER A 523 -16.20 -29.15 0.52
N ASN A 524 -17.42 -29.15 1.00
CA ASN A 524 -17.90 -30.04 2.05
C ASN A 524 -19.26 -30.63 1.67
N SER A 525 -19.99 -31.19 2.64
CA SER A 525 -21.31 -31.77 2.39
C SER A 525 -22.42 -30.76 2.07
N GLU A 526 -22.18 -29.47 2.34
CA GLU A 526 -23.17 -28.40 2.28
C GLU A 526 -22.85 -27.38 1.17
N ALA A 527 -21.57 -27.09 0.93
CA ALA A 527 -21.13 -26.07 -0.02
C ALA A 527 -19.88 -26.50 -0.81
N SER A 528 -19.69 -25.87 -1.97
CA SER A 528 -18.49 -25.98 -2.81
C SER A 528 -18.09 -24.59 -3.30
N LEU A 529 -16.79 -24.34 -3.33
CA LEU A 529 -16.12 -23.13 -3.78
C LEU A 529 -15.17 -23.51 -4.92
N GLU A 530 -15.44 -23.02 -6.13
CA GLU A 530 -14.53 -23.13 -7.28
C GLU A 530 -13.66 -21.88 -7.35
N LEU A 531 -12.35 -22.10 -7.48
CA LEU A 531 -11.31 -21.08 -7.41
C LEU A 531 -10.61 -20.95 -8.76
N GLN A 532 -10.41 -19.73 -9.21
CA GLN A 532 -9.52 -19.41 -10.33
C GLN A 532 -8.88 -18.04 -10.11
N GLY A 533 -7.55 -17.95 -10.11
CA GLY A 533 -6.87 -16.66 -9.95
C GLY A 533 -5.37 -16.79 -9.82
N MET A 534 -4.77 -15.96 -8.97
CA MET A 534 -3.33 -15.84 -8.82
C MET A 534 -2.94 -15.81 -7.34
N LEU A 535 -1.81 -16.44 -7.03
CA LEU A 535 -1.14 -16.40 -5.75
C LEU A 535 0.21 -15.71 -5.92
N ARG A 536 0.44 -14.70 -5.10
CA ARG A 536 1.73 -14.05 -4.91
C ARG A 536 2.34 -14.54 -3.60
N LEU A 537 3.62 -14.90 -3.60
CA LEU A 537 4.35 -15.24 -2.37
C LEU A 537 5.68 -14.50 -2.34
N ASP A 538 6.05 -14.02 -1.16
CA ASP A 538 7.39 -13.48 -0.95
C ASP A 538 8.35 -14.63 -0.65
N LYS A 539 9.49 -14.63 -1.35
CA LYS A 539 10.48 -15.68 -1.24
C LYS A 539 11.27 -15.50 0.06
N GLN A 540 11.32 -16.57 0.84
CA GLN A 540 12.06 -16.56 2.09
C GLN A 540 13.47 -17.14 1.89
N SER A 541 14.47 -16.43 2.41
CA SER A 541 15.85 -16.91 2.36
C SER A 541 16.09 -18.02 3.40
N GLY A 542 16.79 -19.09 2.99
CA GLY A 542 17.23 -20.14 3.91
C GLY A 542 16.19 -21.21 4.29
N LEU A 543 14.99 -21.22 3.70
CA LEU A 543 14.03 -22.32 3.88
C LEU A 543 14.50 -23.60 3.16
N SER A 544 14.35 -24.75 3.81
CA SER A 544 14.48 -26.07 3.18
C SER A 544 13.14 -26.79 3.09
N ILE A 545 13.01 -27.81 2.24
CA ILE A 545 11.76 -28.59 2.06
C ILE A 545 11.32 -29.24 3.37
N ARG A 546 12.27 -29.57 4.25
CA ARG A 546 11.98 -30.17 5.56
C ARG A 546 11.34 -29.16 6.51
N ASP A 547 11.68 -27.88 6.34
CA ASP A 547 11.15 -26.77 7.12
C ASP A 547 9.73 -26.38 6.67
N ILE A 548 9.29 -26.77 5.47
CA ILE A 548 7.95 -26.44 4.95
C ILE A 548 6.83 -27.01 5.83
N ALA A 549 6.99 -28.25 6.33
CA ALA A 549 6.00 -28.81 7.25
C ALA A 549 6.19 -28.31 8.69
N GLU A 550 7.42 -28.06 9.13
CA GLU A 550 7.70 -27.78 10.55
C GLU A 550 7.59 -26.29 10.93
N ASN A 551 7.87 -25.37 10.00
CA ASN A 551 8.03 -23.94 10.27
C ASN A 551 7.02 -23.01 9.59
N VAL A 552 6.14 -23.52 8.71
CA VAL A 552 5.16 -22.69 7.95
C VAL A 552 3.87 -22.42 8.75
N GLY A 553 3.87 -22.72 10.05
CA GLY A 553 2.85 -22.25 10.98
C GLY A 553 3.07 -20.77 11.31
N GLY A 554 2.40 -19.88 10.57
CA GLY A 554 2.16 -18.48 10.93
C GLY A 554 3.35 -17.50 10.82
N ASN A 555 4.58 -17.89 11.16
CA ASN A 555 5.60 -16.88 11.49
C ASN A 555 6.61 -16.55 10.38
N GLY A 556 6.39 -16.95 9.12
CA GLY A 556 7.43 -16.74 8.10
C GLY A 556 7.01 -16.83 6.64
N LEU A 557 5.71 -16.86 6.31
CA LEU A 557 5.27 -16.77 4.93
C LEU A 557 4.25 -15.65 4.80
N THR A 558 4.67 -14.59 4.11
CA THR A 558 3.83 -13.52 3.63
C THR A 558 3.47 -13.78 2.17
N GLY A 559 2.24 -13.46 1.81
CA GLY A 559 1.76 -13.67 0.46
C GLY A 559 0.30 -13.26 0.31
N GLN A 560 -0.18 -13.29 -0.92
CA GLN A 560 -1.54 -12.87 -1.25
C GLN A 560 -2.13 -13.82 -2.27
N LEU A 561 -3.25 -14.43 -1.92
CA LEU A 561 -4.10 -15.14 -2.86
C LEU A 561 -5.17 -14.18 -3.36
N SER A 562 -5.42 -14.11 -4.66
CA SER A 562 -6.55 -13.39 -5.26
C SER A 562 -7.23 -14.31 -6.27
N VAL A 563 -8.46 -14.70 -6.00
CA VAL A 563 -9.18 -15.72 -6.77
C VAL A 563 -10.63 -15.31 -7.01
N ALA A 564 -11.09 -15.49 -8.24
CA ALA A 564 -12.51 -15.56 -8.54
C ALA A 564 -13.08 -16.82 -7.87
N ALA A 565 -14.12 -16.62 -7.08
CA ALA A 565 -14.80 -17.59 -6.25
C ALA A 565 -16.23 -17.80 -6.75
N ASN A 566 -16.53 -19.00 -7.24
CA ASN A 566 -17.88 -19.40 -7.59
C ASN A 566 -18.41 -20.43 -6.60
N SER A 567 -19.54 -20.14 -5.95
CA SER A 567 -20.16 -21.06 -4.99
C SER A 567 -21.31 -21.86 -5.60
N SER A 568 -21.54 -23.06 -5.07
CA SER A 568 -22.71 -23.87 -5.42
C SER A 568 -24.06 -23.22 -5.06
N ALA A 569 -24.04 -22.18 -4.21
CA ALA A 569 -25.21 -21.37 -3.88
C ALA A 569 -25.51 -20.29 -4.93
N GLY A 570 -24.71 -20.22 -6.02
CA GLY A 570 -24.89 -19.25 -7.10
C GLY A 570 -24.21 -17.91 -6.86
N PHE A 571 -23.31 -17.84 -5.89
CA PHE A 571 -22.45 -16.69 -5.68
C PHE A 571 -21.30 -16.69 -6.69
N THR A 572 -21.00 -15.51 -7.23
CA THR A 572 -19.78 -15.21 -7.97
C THR A 572 -19.20 -13.93 -7.38
N GLY A 573 -17.96 -13.98 -6.91
CA GLY A 573 -17.24 -12.83 -6.39
C GLY A 573 -15.75 -13.11 -6.33
N ASP A 574 -14.98 -12.17 -5.82
CA ASP A 574 -13.54 -12.29 -5.71
C ASP A 574 -13.11 -12.37 -4.25
N LEU A 575 -12.27 -13.35 -3.97
CA LEU A 575 -11.70 -13.59 -2.67
C LEU A 575 -10.21 -13.28 -2.73
N ALA A 576 -9.78 -12.33 -1.90
CA ALA A 576 -8.39 -12.12 -1.58
C ALA A 576 -8.08 -12.59 -0.17
N ILE A 577 -6.93 -13.23 0.02
CA ILE A 577 -6.44 -13.69 1.32
C ILE A 577 -5.01 -13.22 1.47
N SER A 578 -4.73 -12.48 2.55
CA SER A 578 -3.38 -12.18 3.00
C SER A 578 -2.90 -13.32 3.89
N LEU A 579 -1.78 -13.93 3.51
CA LEU A 579 -1.09 -14.95 4.29
C LEU A 579 -0.05 -14.24 5.19
N GLY A 580 0.05 -14.68 6.44
CA GLY A 580 0.95 -14.07 7.43
C GLY A 580 0.74 -14.65 8.83
N THR A 581 1.28 -13.98 9.85
CA THR A 581 1.04 -14.30 11.28
C THR A 581 -0.43 -14.24 11.61
N GLU A 582 -1.14 -13.28 11.01
CA GLU A 582 -2.58 -13.12 11.07
C GLU A 582 -3.12 -13.23 9.64
N THR A 583 -3.89 -14.29 9.39
CA THR A 583 -4.51 -14.47 8.07
C THR A 583 -5.74 -13.59 7.99
N SER A 584 -5.78 -12.67 7.03
CA SER A 584 -6.94 -11.84 6.76
C SER A 584 -7.48 -12.13 5.36
N PHE A 585 -8.74 -11.78 5.13
CA PHE A 585 -9.37 -11.92 3.82
C PHE A 585 -10.21 -10.69 3.48
N ALA A 586 -10.36 -10.48 2.19
CA ALA A 586 -11.31 -9.55 1.58
C ALA A 586 -12.15 -10.34 0.57
N LEU A 587 -13.46 -10.31 0.71
CA LEU A 587 -14.39 -10.96 -0.21
C LEU A 587 -15.25 -9.88 -0.89
N GLY A 588 -14.93 -9.57 -2.14
CA GLY A 588 -15.65 -8.63 -2.99
C GLY A 588 -16.73 -9.32 -3.83
N PHE A 589 -17.90 -8.72 -3.98
CA PHE A 589 -18.96 -9.21 -4.85
C PHE A 589 -19.89 -8.11 -5.33
N GLU A 590 -20.57 -8.37 -6.44
CA GLU A 590 -21.59 -7.46 -6.97
C GLU A 590 -22.94 -7.76 -6.28
N GLY A 591 -23.36 -6.86 -5.40
CA GLY A 591 -24.71 -6.80 -4.86
C GLY A 591 -25.66 -6.21 -5.89
N LEU A 592 -26.82 -6.84 -6.07
CA LEU A 592 -27.85 -6.37 -7.01
C LEU A 592 -29.04 -5.84 -6.23
N SER A 593 -29.42 -4.59 -6.51
CA SER A 593 -30.68 -4.05 -6.02
C SER A 593 -31.87 -4.70 -6.73
N VAL A 594 -33.06 -4.51 -6.16
CA VAL A 594 -34.32 -4.99 -6.75
C VAL A 594 -34.60 -4.32 -8.11
N GLU A 595 -34.07 -3.12 -8.33
CA GLU A 595 -34.20 -2.37 -9.58
C GLU A 595 -33.16 -2.77 -10.64
N GLY A 596 -32.26 -3.69 -10.32
CA GLY A 596 -31.22 -4.21 -11.23
C GLY A 596 -29.99 -3.31 -11.32
N GLU A 597 -29.84 -2.39 -10.38
CA GLU A 597 -28.63 -1.60 -10.22
C GLU A 597 -27.61 -2.38 -9.38
N THR A 598 -26.34 -2.14 -9.62
CA THR A 598 -25.25 -2.91 -9.04
C THR A 598 -24.45 -2.07 -8.06
N ALA A 599 -24.18 -2.64 -6.89
CA ALA A 599 -23.25 -2.08 -5.92
C ALA A 599 -22.16 -3.12 -5.66
N LEU A 600 -20.94 -2.65 -5.53
CA LEU A 600 -19.85 -3.50 -5.12
C LEU A 600 -19.84 -3.60 -3.60
N VAL A 601 -19.79 -4.81 -3.08
CA VAL A 601 -19.80 -5.12 -1.65
C VAL A 601 -18.51 -5.85 -1.32
N THR A 602 -17.82 -5.43 -0.27
CA THR A 602 -16.63 -6.13 0.24
C THR A 602 -16.79 -6.46 1.70
N LEU A 603 -16.56 -7.74 2.04
CA LEU A 603 -16.40 -8.21 3.41
C LEU A 603 -14.93 -8.37 3.74
N LEU A 604 -14.45 -7.62 4.70
CA LEU A 604 -13.11 -7.74 5.26
C LEU A 604 -13.19 -8.53 6.56
N GLY A 605 -12.21 -9.39 6.82
CA GLY A 605 -12.11 -10.03 8.14
C GLY A 605 -10.78 -10.71 8.42
N GLU A 606 -10.58 -11.04 9.68
CA GLU A 606 -9.39 -11.74 10.19
C GLU A 606 -9.77 -13.14 10.67
N VAL A 607 -8.90 -14.13 10.39
CA VAL A 607 -9.11 -15.53 10.71
C VAL A 607 -8.10 -15.98 11.77
N GLU A 608 -8.53 -16.06 13.02
CA GLU A 608 -7.72 -16.62 14.11
C GLU A 608 -8.35 -17.91 14.63
N GLY A 609 -7.61 -19.02 14.62
CA GLY A 609 -8.06 -20.27 15.26
C GLY A 609 -9.44 -20.76 14.80
N LEU A 610 -9.79 -20.55 13.52
CA LEU A 610 -11.10 -20.82 12.91
C LEU A 610 -12.22 -19.88 13.38
N ARG A 611 -11.92 -18.64 13.77
CA ARG A 611 -12.91 -17.61 14.16
C ARG A 611 -12.64 -16.31 13.42
N LEU A 612 -13.73 -15.59 13.14
CA LEU A 612 -13.67 -14.21 12.64
C LEU A 612 -13.51 -13.26 13.82
N ASN A 613 -12.43 -12.48 13.85
CA ASN A 613 -12.13 -11.56 14.96
C ASN A 613 -12.80 -10.20 14.77
N GLU A 614 -12.63 -9.59 13.59
CA GLU A 614 -13.28 -8.34 13.19
C GLU A 614 -13.86 -8.46 11.78
N SER A 615 -14.90 -7.67 11.50
CA SER A 615 -15.49 -7.58 10.16
C SER A 615 -15.78 -6.14 9.78
N SER A 616 -15.25 -5.72 8.63
CA SER A 616 -15.64 -4.47 7.98
C SER A 616 -16.42 -4.78 6.72
N PHE A 617 -17.44 -4.00 6.46
CA PHE A 617 -18.27 -4.11 5.26
C PHE A 617 -18.16 -2.79 4.49
N VAL A 618 -17.59 -2.84 3.30
CA VAL A 618 -17.46 -1.69 2.42
C VAL A 618 -18.45 -1.87 1.28
N VAL A 619 -19.24 -0.84 1.01
CA VAL A 619 -20.07 -0.80 -0.20
C VAL A 619 -19.66 0.40 -1.02
N GLU A 620 -19.59 0.20 -2.33
CA GLU A 620 -19.32 1.23 -3.32
C GLU A 620 -20.45 1.22 -4.35
N TYR A 621 -21.05 2.38 -4.57
CA TYR A 621 -22.13 2.56 -5.53
C TYR A 621 -22.02 3.92 -6.21
N GLY A 622 -21.89 3.91 -7.54
CA GLY A 622 -21.64 5.12 -8.31
C GLY A 622 -20.34 5.79 -7.89
N ASP A 623 -20.43 7.03 -7.40
CA ASP A 623 -19.31 7.85 -6.94
C ASP A 623 -19.19 7.92 -5.40
N LYS A 624 -19.90 7.04 -4.68
CA LYS A 624 -19.98 7.08 -3.22
C LYS A 624 -19.51 5.77 -2.60
N MET A 625 -18.82 5.89 -1.47
CA MET A 625 -18.33 4.77 -0.69
C MET A 625 -18.80 4.90 0.75
N PHE A 626 -19.10 3.76 1.36
CA PHE A 626 -19.50 3.67 2.75
C PHE A 626 -18.88 2.42 3.38
N GLU A 627 -18.27 2.60 4.54
CA GLU A 627 -17.62 1.55 5.33
C GLU A 627 -18.34 1.39 6.68
N LEU A 628 -18.81 0.17 6.94
CA LEU A 628 -19.39 -0.28 8.20
C LEU A 628 -18.33 -1.07 8.97
N LEU A 629 -17.79 -0.48 10.03
CA LEU A 629 -16.88 -1.12 10.96
C LEU A 629 -17.69 -1.68 12.15
N ARG A 630 -17.51 -2.96 12.46
CA ARG A 630 -18.10 -3.57 13.66
C ARG A 630 -17.00 -3.94 14.66
N GLY A 631 -16.99 -3.25 15.79
CA GLY A 631 -16.03 -3.48 16.87
C GLY A 631 -16.37 -4.69 17.74
N THR A 632 -15.36 -5.25 18.42
CA THR A 632 -15.51 -6.39 19.34
C THR A 632 -16.37 -6.10 20.58
N ASP A 633 -16.55 -4.81 20.90
CA ASP A 633 -17.40 -4.32 21.99
C ASP A 633 -18.88 -4.11 21.59
N GLY A 634 -19.22 -4.40 20.33
CA GLY A 634 -20.55 -4.21 19.76
C GLY A 634 -20.81 -2.80 19.24
N SER A 635 -19.81 -1.92 19.26
CA SER A 635 -19.88 -0.63 18.55
C SER A 635 -19.98 -0.84 17.05
N THR A 636 -20.63 0.09 16.37
CA THR A 636 -20.73 0.12 14.92
C THR A 636 -20.38 1.51 14.44
N VAL A 637 -19.38 1.65 13.56
CA VAL A 637 -18.97 2.92 12.99
C VAL A 637 -19.29 2.91 11.50
N LEU A 638 -19.99 3.92 11.04
CA LEU A 638 -20.21 4.20 9.63
C LEU A 638 -19.20 5.27 9.18
N ARG A 639 -18.49 5.08 8.07
CA ARG A 639 -17.58 6.09 7.49
C ARG A 639 -17.86 6.25 6.00
N ASN A 640 -17.86 7.47 5.44
CA ASN A 640 -17.89 7.69 3.97
C ASN A 640 -16.53 8.03 3.37
N GLN A 641 -16.50 8.27 2.04
CA GLN A 641 -15.31 8.70 1.32
C GLN A 641 -14.71 10.04 1.80
N ASP A 642 -15.55 10.94 2.35
CA ASP A 642 -15.08 12.22 2.89
C ASP A 642 -14.40 12.09 4.27
N GLY A 643 -14.31 10.87 4.81
CA GLY A 643 -13.80 10.61 6.17
C GLY A 643 -14.77 11.09 7.25
N VAL A 644 -16.05 11.30 6.92
CA VAL A 644 -17.10 11.59 7.89
C VAL A 644 -17.48 10.28 8.56
N GLU A 645 -17.22 10.20 9.85
CA GLU A 645 -17.59 9.05 10.68
C GLU A 645 -18.91 9.29 11.41
N MET A 646 -19.65 8.23 11.66
CA MET A 646 -20.82 8.21 12.51
C MET A 646 -20.78 6.93 13.33
N GLU A 647 -20.47 7.08 14.60
CA GLU A 647 -20.49 5.97 15.55
C GLU A 647 -21.89 5.73 16.12
N PHE A 648 -22.25 4.46 16.35
CA PHE A 648 -23.53 4.02 16.91
C PHE A 648 -23.30 3.32 18.25
N TYR A 649 -23.94 3.83 19.31
CA TYR A 649 -23.96 3.21 20.63
C TYR A 649 -25.33 2.58 20.89
N LEU A 650 -25.37 1.26 21.01
CA LEU A 650 -26.58 0.49 21.25
C LEU A 650 -26.71 0.14 22.75
N ASP A 651 -27.10 1.10 23.58
CA ASP A 651 -27.48 0.79 24.96
C ASP A 651 -28.93 0.28 25.01
N LEU A 652 -29.10 -1.03 25.21
CA LEU A 652 -30.40 -1.72 25.21
C LEU A 652 -31.21 -1.53 26.51
N GLU A 653 -30.71 -0.81 27.52
CA GLU A 653 -31.43 -0.59 28.78
C GLU A 653 -32.04 0.82 28.92
N GLY A 654 -33.09 1.08 28.13
CA GLY A 654 -34.10 2.12 28.39
C GLY A 654 -34.11 3.25 27.37
N ASP A 655 -35.20 3.37 26.60
CA ASP A 655 -35.50 4.42 25.62
C ASP A 655 -34.23 5.01 24.96
N GLY A 656 -33.49 4.12 24.28
CA GLY A 656 -32.12 4.33 23.83
C GLY A 656 -31.96 5.58 22.97
N GLN A 657 -31.16 6.52 23.47
CA GLN A 657 -30.55 7.56 22.65
C GLN A 657 -29.37 6.92 21.93
N LEU A 658 -29.30 7.16 20.62
CA LEU A 658 -28.18 6.73 19.81
C LEU A 658 -27.34 7.99 19.54
N GLY A 659 -26.11 8.02 20.03
CA GLY A 659 -25.23 9.18 19.85
C GLY A 659 -24.44 9.02 18.57
N ALA A 660 -24.55 9.96 17.63
CA ALA A 660 -23.66 10.05 16.47
C ALA A 660 -22.52 11.02 16.80
N ILE A 661 -21.28 10.54 16.81
CA ILE A 661 -20.08 11.38 16.88
C ILE A 661 -19.54 11.47 15.47
N PHE A 662 -19.33 12.70 14.98
CA PHE A 662 -18.66 12.92 13.70
C PHE A 662 -17.34 13.61 13.96
N GLN A 663 -16.26 13.02 13.42
CA GLN A 663 -14.88 13.50 13.49
C GLN A 663 -14.47 14.13 14.83
N SER A 664 -13.76 13.36 15.65
CA SER A 664 -12.98 13.87 16.80
C SER A 664 -13.62 15.05 17.58
N ALA A 665 -14.67 14.72 18.34
CA ALA A 665 -15.20 15.46 19.49
C ALA A 665 -16.29 16.56 19.30
N GLU A 666 -16.76 16.88 18.09
CA GLU A 666 -17.94 17.76 17.93
C GLU A 666 -19.22 16.97 17.58
N GLN A 667 -20.24 17.10 18.44
CA GLN A 667 -21.55 16.49 18.21
C GLN A 667 -22.39 17.39 17.28
N PHE A 668 -22.57 16.99 16.02
CA PHE A 668 -23.37 17.75 15.04
C PHE A 668 -24.85 17.35 15.01
N GLY A 669 -25.22 16.25 15.65
CA GLY A 669 -26.61 15.80 15.77
C GLY A 669 -26.81 14.80 16.90
N THR A 670 -28.07 14.54 17.24
CA THR A 670 -28.47 13.48 18.17
C THR A 670 -29.39 12.53 17.44
N VAL A 671 -29.11 11.22 17.51
CA VAL A 671 -30.04 10.21 17.01
C VAL A 671 -30.97 9.82 18.16
N TRP A 672 -32.26 9.79 17.90
CA TRP A 672 -33.22 9.29 18.87
C TRP A 672 -34.33 8.50 18.21
N ARG A 673 -34.98 7.68 19.04
CA ARG A 673 -36.06 6.81 18.61
C ARG A 673 -37.40 7.32 19.12
N GLU A 674 -38.38 7.46 18.22
CA GLU A 674 -39.79 7.69 18.58
C GLU A 674 -40.62 6.48 18.14
N GLY A 675 -40.78 5.49 19.04
CA GLY A 675 -41.46 4.23 18.73
C GLY A 675 -40.62 3.33 17.81
N VAL A 676 -41.09 3.08 16.59
CA VAL A 676 -40.30 2.34 15.58
C VAL A 676 -39.45 3.27 14.71
N SER A 677 -39.69 4.58 14.78
CA SER A 677 -39.00 5.56 13.95
C SER A 677 -37.70 6.01 14.57
N VAL A 678 -36.68 6.20 13.73
CA VAL A 678 -35.36 6.69 14.12
C VAL A 678 -35.09 7.99 13.39
N PHE A 679 -34.69 9.03 14.12
CA PHE A 679 -34.43 10.36 13.57
C PHE A 679 -33.05 10.84 13.98
N ILE A 680 -32.40 11.59 13.11
CA ILE A 680 -31.31 12.49 13.46
C ILE A 680 -31.89 13.90 13.57
N GLU A 681 -31.69 14.56 14.71
CA GLU A 681 -31.85 16.01 14.82
C GLU A 681 -30.46 16.67 14.87
N PHE A 682 -30.17 17.50 13.89
CA PHE A 682 -28.95 18.29 13.83
C PHE A 682 -28.99 19.45 14.83
N ILE A 683 -27.82 19.98 15.17
CA ILE A 683 -27.67 21.12 16.10
C ILE A 683 -28.44 22.39 15.68
N ASP A 684 -28.80 22.53 14.40
CA ASP A 684 -29.61 23.64 13.89
C ASP A 684 -31.12 23.34 13.88
N GLY A 685 -31.53 22.17 14.37
CA GLY A 685 -32.92 21.72 14.51
C GLY A 685 -33.50 21.09 13.25
N GLU A 686 -32.70 20.91 12.18
CA GLU A 686 -33.12 20.10 11.03
C GLU A 686 -33.23 18.63 11.47
N ARG A 687 -34.26 17.94 10.96
CA ARG A 687 -34.51 16.54 11.27
C ARG A 687 -34.51 15.71 10.00
N VAL A 688 -33.77 14.62 10.03
CA VAL A 688 -33.76 13.60 8.97
C VAL A 688 -34.29 12.29 9.55
N ASP A 689 -35.18 11.65 8.80
CA ASP A 689 -35.77 10.36 9.15
C ASP A 689 -34.85 9.24 8.64
N LEU A 690 -34.30 8.47 9.58
CA LEU A 690 -33.49 7.28 9.30
C LEU A 690 -34.27 5.99 9.60
N THR A 691 -35.58 6.07 9.81
CA THR A 691 -36.39 4.91 10.19
C THR A 691 -36.15 3.73 9.27
N GLU A 692 -35.99 3.96 7.96
CA GLU A 692 -35.84 2.90 6.98
C GLU A 692 -34.51 2.11 7.11
N LEU A 693 -33.44 2.77 7.54
CA LEU A 693 -32.16 2.10 7.87
C LEU A 693 -32.30 1.15 9.07
N PHE A 694 -33.21 1.48 10.00
CA PHE A 694 -33.39 0.76 11.26
C PHE A 694 -34.74 0.01 11.34
N SER A 695 -35.51 -0.03 10.25
CA SER A 695 -36.82 -0.69 10.21
C SER A 695 -36.68 -2.12 9.74
N GLY A 696 -36.36 -2.98 10.69
CA GLY A 696 -36.35 -4.43 10.59
C GLY A 696 -36.01 -4.97 11.98
N ASP A 697 -36.00 -6.29 12.18
CA ASP A 697 -35.31 -6.88 13.34
C ASP A 697 -33.76 -6.70 13.20
N SER A 698 -33.31 -5.55 12.70
CA SER A 698 -31.97 -5.24 12.17
C SER A 698 -30.97 -4.74 13.22
N LEU A 699 -31.26 -4.98 14.51
CA LEU A 699 -30.33 -4.84 15.63
C LEU A 699 -30.51 -5.98 16.64
#